data_AF-A0A2K8ZZY1-F1
#
_entry.id   AF-A0A2K8ZZY1-F1
#
_cell.length_a   1.000
_cell.length_b   1.000
_cell.length_c   1.000
_cell.angle_alpha   90.00
_cell.angle_beta   90.00
_cell.angle_gamma   90.00
#
_symmetry.space_group_name_H-M   'P 1'
#
loop_
_entity.id
_entity.type
_entity.pdbx_description
1 polymer ?
#
loop_
_entity_poly.entity_id
_entity_poly.type
_entity_poly.pdbx_seq_one_letter_code
_entity_poly.pdbx_strand_id
1 'polypeptide(L)'
;MRLLRKYRKRASRRHDNDNEHYRKGLKYQFGVGIKRDHDLALDCYRQGAQEGDFLSQQKVKYSKLSQRDLMINLIVMIIAITIGIIFNILWISVFVIGVTIAVFSIIGTQHYWHRKSFAYIMNWTSFFLTTLLIIPISTIIPYFNGITWIPITMMFTIGFFVFFGGILLFISEKEKQNIVIFVSGLFILVLTFAALSFETPGKKFIVREVDGGVEIAAYRSSDTHVEIPKRINNQKVVSIGPSAFYGEPIESVIVHDDIIEIKDYAFAHTRNLVEIELPKDIILSTGVFYGASSLTSVDLPDNMTSIPDELFFGATKLNQIEIPNTVTSIGDQAFAYTYALSEIEIPYGVLSIGSGAFMANHFTSLEIPDSVSTIGSFAFANAPYLAEVSLSTNISKISDNLFQNNYSLTTFTVPNHIIYIGKEAFLGAINLESISLHNQITHIGEGAFKNNYQLDNVSIPNSITSLSPHLFQQARSLKNITLPSTLVGIGDRAFSGASSLEQITLPNSITHIGSGAFEYNTSLTSIDLPSNLTFLGSGAFYGNTALTELNIPNQVKKIQSDLCYGCESLTTVTFANDITEIGDHAFYNNQMLKNIVIPGTVTSIGEYAFYGNSELETVTISEGVLEIKAYAFYGSSSLNEVNLPASLQTIDDGAFGGCLALDEIYLQNNLVTMGHYVFYGCSNLTIYLQMASVPETWTSSWNPEDLDLVLSHNP
;
A
#
# COMPACT_ATOMS: atom_id res chain seq x y z
N MET A 1 -13.84 29.64 26.36
CA MET A 1 -13.16 28.68 27.29
C MET A 1 -13.59 27.21 27.17
N ARG A 2 -14.89 26.85 27.01
CA ARG A 2 -15.31 25.45 26.78
C ARG A 2 -14.80 24.85 25.44
N LEU A 3 -14.65 25.67 24.40
CA LEU A 3 -14.02 25.29 23.12
C LEU A 3 -12.51 25.02 23.25
N LEU A 4 -11.79 25.81 24.06
CA LEU A 4 -10.37 25.57 24.38
C LEU A 4 -10.17 24.29 25.22
N ARG A 5 -11.12 23.92 26.08
CA ARG A 5 -11.14 22.62 26.77
C ARG A 5 -11.46 21.45 25.84
N LYS A 6 -12.29 21.64 24.81
CA LYS A 6 -12.58 20.63 23.77
C LYS A 6 -11.38 20.40 22.85
N TYR A 7 -10.63 21.46 22.51
CA TYR A 7 -9.37 21.35 21.76
C TYR A 7 -8.23 20.73 22.57
N ARG A 8 -8.07 21.09 23.87
CA ARG A 8 -7.10 20.41 24.76
C ARG A 8 -7.39 18.92 24.96
N LYS A 9 -8.66 18.50 24.97
CA LYS A 9 -9.05 17.08 25.05
C LYS A 9 -8.94 16.33 23.71
N ARG A 10 -9.08 17.00 22.57
CA ARG A 10 -8.86 16.40 21.23
C ARG A 10 -7.38 16.23 20.90
N ALA A 11 -6.50 17.13 21.37
CA ALA A 11 -5.06 16.97 21.19
C ALA A 11 -4.42 15.90 22.12
N SER A 12 -5.14 15.44 23.16
CA SER A 12 -4.62 14.43 24.10
C SER A 12 -5.17 13.02 23.89
N ARG A 13 -6.03 12.79 22.89
CA ARG A 13 -6.60 11.48 22.59
C ARG A 13 -6.58 11.26 21.09
N ARG A 14 -5.76 10.28 20.68
CA ARG A 14 -5.44 9.84 19.32
C ARG A 14 -4.42 10.71 18.59
N HIS A 15 -3.15 10.34 18.78
CA HIS A 15 -2.06 10.44 17.79
C HIS A 15 -0.91 9.56 18.30
N ASP A 16 -1.18 8.29 18.60
CA ASP A 16 -0.14 7.35 19.07
C ASP A 16 0.79 6.87 17.95
N ASN A 17 0.49 7.27 16.70
CA ASN A 17 1.33 7.02 15.52
C ASN A 17 2.06 8.27 15.01
N ASP A 18 1.89 9.45 15.63
CA ASP A 18 2.61 10.66 15.21
C ASP A 18 4.01 10.67 15.83
N ASN A 19 4.99 11.13 15.07
CA ASN A 19 6.38 11.26 15.49
C ASN A 19 6.50 12.03 16.83
N GLU A 20 7.37 11.56 17.74
CA GLU A 20 7.52 12.11 19.09
C GLU A 20 7.88 13.61 19.07
N HIS A 21 8.68 14.05 18.10
CA HIS A 21 9.10 15.43 17.93
C HIS A 21 7.94 16.33 17.48
N TYR A 22 7.02 15.84 16.64
CA TYR A 22 5.79 16.56 16.30
C TYR A 22 4.91 16.77 17.53
N ARG A 23 4.73 15.71 18.34
CA ARG A 23 3.97 15.78 19.61
C ARG A 23 4.61 16.76 20.60
N LYS A 24 5.95 16.78 20.71
CA LYS A 24 6.67 17.76 21.54
C LYS A 24 6.49 19.19 21.02
N GLY A 25 6.60 19.41 19.71
CA GLY A 25 6.39 20.73 19.10
C GLY A 25 4.99 21.28 19.39
N LEU A 26 3.95 20.45 19.32
CA LEU A 26 2.58 20.85 19.67
C LEU A 26 2.45 21.25 21.15
N LYS A 27 3.13 20.53 22.05
CA LYS A 27 3.14 20.87 23.49
C LYS A 27 3.74 22.25 23.75
N TYR A 28 4.86 22.59 23.11
CA TYR A 28 5.49 23.92 23.24
C TYR A 28 4.68 25.02 22.53
N GLN A 29 4.09 24.72 21.36
CA GLN A 29 3.28 25.69 20.62
C GLN A 29 1.97 26.06 21.34
N PHE A 30 1.32 25.08 21.98
CA PHE A 30 0.03 25.26 22.65
C PHE A 30 0.12 25.35 24.18
N GLY A 31 1.32 25.18 24.76
CA GLY A 31 1.56 25.23 26.20
C GLY A 31 0.82 24.13 26.97
N VAL A 32 0.82 22.91 26.45
CA VAL A 32 0.15 21.76 27.08
C VAL A 32 1.15 21.03 27.97
N GLY A 33 1.08 21.29 29.28
CA GLY A 33 1.98 20.70 30.27
C GLY A 33 3.32 21.43 30.46
N ILE A 34 3.59 22.48 29.66
CA ILE A 34 4.81 23.30 29.67
C ILE A 34 4.48 24.75 29.26
N LYS A 35 5.41 25.69 29.47
CA LYS A 35 5.26 27.09 29.04
C LYS A 35 5.23 27.16 27.51
N ARG A 36 4.37 28.03 26.97
CA ARG A 36 4.28 28.27 25.52
C ARG A 36 5.58 28.92 25.04
N ASP A 37 6.24 28.29 24.09
CA ASP A 37 7.51 28.74 23.53
C ASP A 37 7.54 28.38 22.04
N HIS A 38 7.59 29.40 21.18
CA HIS A 38 7.44 29.19 19.75
C HIS A 38 8.73 28.70 19.09
N ASP A 39 9.88 29.13 19.61
CA ASP A 39 11.19 28.79 19.04
C ASP A 39 11.53 27.34 19.35
N LEU A 40 11.31 26.92 20.61
CA LEU A 40 11.41 25.52 21.03
C LEU A 40 10.41 24.61 20.28
N ALA A 41 9.22 25.10 19.99
CA ALA A 41 8.25 24.36 19.17
C ALA A 41 8.74 24.17 17.73
N LEU A 42 9.34 25.21 17.15
CA LEU A 42 9.87 25.17 15.79
C LEU A 42 11.08 24.24 15.67
N ASP A 43 11.94 24.18 16.70
CA ASP A 43 13.07 23.24 16.73
C ASP A 43 12.61 21.79 16.86
N CYS A 44 11.58 21.52 17.65
CA CYS A 44 10.94 20.19 17.69
C CYS A 44 10.34 19.82 16.32
N TYR A 45 9.66 20.74 15.63
CA TYR A 45 9.16 20.45 14.27
C TYR A 45 10.28 20.27 13.24
N ARG A 46 11.44 20.91 13.40
CA ARG A 46 12.59 20.68 12.52
C ARG A 46 13.19 19.28 12.72
N GLN A 47 13.30 18.83 13.96
CA GLN A 47 13.75 17.46 14.27
C GLN A 47 12.78 16.41 13.71
N GLY A 48 11.47 16.56 13.92
CA GLY A 48 10.48 15.65 13.33
C GLY A 48 10.49 15.67 11.80
N ALA A 49 10.75 16.82 11.18
CA ALA A 49 10.88 16.92 9.73
C ALA A 49 12.12 16.18 9.17
N GLN A 50 13.21 16.13 9.95
CA GLN A 50 14.43 15.37 9.60
C GLN A 50 14.21 13.86 9.71
N GLU A 51 13.31 13.42 10.60
CA GLU A 51 12.89 12.03 10.77
C GLU A 51 11.81 11.58 9.76
N GLY A 52 11.48 12.42 8.77
CA GLY A 52 10.54 12.10 7.69
C GLY A 52 9.07 12.34 8.02
N ASP A 53 8.73 12.96 9.16
CA ASP A 53 7.34 13.28 9.50
C ASP A 53 6.78 14.41 8.61
N PHE A 54 5.79 14.05 7.79
CA PHE A 54 5.17 14.96 6.82
C PHE A 54 4.52 16.19 7.46
N LEU A 55 3.92 16.04 8.65
CA LEU A 55 3.23 17.12 9.35
C LEU A 55 4.21 18.17 9.88
N SER A 56 5.34 17.70 10.41
CA SER A 56 6.47 18.53 10.83
C SER A 56 7.08 19.29 9.65
N GLN A 57 7.27 18.63 8.49
CA GLN A 57 7.78 19.27 7.27
C GLN A 57 6.88 20.42 6.77
N GLN A 58 5.56 20.22 6.76
CA GLN A 58 4.62 21.30 6.40
C GLN A 58 4.76 22.50 7.35
N LYS A 59 4.82 22.28 8.67
CA LYS A 59 4.91 23.37 9.65
C LYS A 59 6.16 24.22 9.47
N VAL A 60 7.32 23.59 9.21
CA VAL A 60 8.58 24.29 8.94
C VAL A 60 8.54 25.05 7.60
N LYS A 61 7.86 24.51 6.58
CA LYS A 61 7.73 25.16 5.27
C LYS A 61 6.90 26.45 5.34
N TYR A 62 5.80 26.45 6.09
CA TYR A 62 4.93 27.62 6.21
C TYR A 62 5.50 28.74 7.10
N SER A 63 6.40 28.44 8.03
CA SER A 63 7.01 29.46 8.90
C SER A 63 8.06 30.34 8.19
N LYS A 64 8.47 29.99 6.96
CA LYS A 64 9.50 30.71 6.18
C LYS A 64 8.97 31.82 5.25
N LEU A 65 7.65 32.03 5.13
CA LEU A 65 7.09 33.09 4.28
C LEU A 65 7.34 34.47 4.91
N SER A 66 8.09 35.34 4.21
CA SER A 66 8.53 36.64 4.75
C SER A 66 7.39 37.66 4.75
N GLN A 67 7.34 38.53 5.76
CA GLN A 67 6.36 39.65 5.82
C GLN A 67 6.41 40.57 4.59
N ARG A 68 7.54 40.56 3.87
CA ARG A 68 7.77 41.39 2.67
C ARG A 68 6.88 40.95 1.49
N ASP A 69 6.64 39.64 1.36
CA ASP A 69 5.81 39.07 0.29
C ASP A 69 4.32 39.35 0.51
N LEU A 70 3.91 39.41 1.78
CA LEU A 70 2.55 39.77 2.18
C LEU A 70 2.24 41.25 1.87
N MET A 71 3.25 42.12 2.00
CA MET A 71 3.13 43.56 1.71
C MET A 71 3.09 43.86 0.21
N ILE A 72 3.88 43.14 -0.61
CA ILE A 72 3.87 43.29 -2.07
C ILE A 72 2.50 42.90 -2.64
N ASN A 73 1.93 41.79 -2.17
CA ASN A 73 0.60 41.35 -2.59
C ASN A 73 -0.51 42.35 -2.25
N LEU A 74 -0.38 43.06 -1.12
CA LEU A 74 -1.33 44.11 -0.72
C LEU A 74 -1.26 45.34 -1.64
N ILE A 75 -0.05 45.75 -2.04
CA ILE A 75 0.16 46.90 -2.94
C ILE A 75 -0.38 46.61 -4.34
N VAL A 76 -0.11 45.41 -4.87
CA VAL A 76 -0.60 44.97 -6.20
C VAL A 76 -2.13 44.95 -6.22
N MET A 77 -2.76 44.51 -5.13
CA MET A 77 -4.22 44.50 -4.99
C MET A 77 -4.81 45.93 -5.02
N ILE A 78 -4.20 46.90 -4.33
CA ILE A 78 -4.68 48.29 -4.30
C ILE A 78 -4.55 48.96 -5.67
N ILE A 79 -3.44 48.72 -6.38
CA ILE A 79 -3.23 49.25 -7.74
C ILE A 79 -4.27 48.68 -8.72
N ALA A 80 -4.54 47.38 -8.65
CA ALA A 80 -5.53 46.71 -9.50
C ALA A 80 -6.95 47.26 -9.26
N ILE A 81 -7.34 47.49 -8.00
CA ILE A 81 -8.63 48.08 -7.65
C ILE A 81 -8.75 49.50 -8.20
N THR A 82 -7.70 50.31 -8.07
CA THR A 82 -7.71 51.71 -8.50
C THR A 82 -7.80 51.83 -10.03
N ILE A 83 -7.07 50.99 -10.77
CA ILE A 83 -7.14 50.92 -12.24
C ILE A 83 -8.53 50.47 -12.70
N GLY A 84 -9.13 49.48 -12.03
CA GLY A 84 -10.47 48.99 -12.32
C GLY A 84 -11.57 50.04 -12.12
N ILE A 85 -11.43 50.92 -11.12
CA ILE A 85 -12.36 52.04 -10.88
C ILE A 85 -12.21 53.11 -11.97
N ILE A 86 -10.99 53.48 -12.34
CA ILE A 86 -10.74 54.50 -13.38
C ILE A 86 -11.27 54.02 -14.75
N PHE A 87 -11.06 52.75 -15.10
CA PHE A 87 -11.59 52.18 -16.35
C PHE A 87 -13.12 52.17 -16.37
N ASN A 88 -13.78 51.90 -15.24
CA ASN A 88 -15.24 51.97 -15.14
C ASN A 88 -15.78 53.40 -15.33
N ILE A 89 -15.13 54.41 -14.76
CA ILE A 89 -15.55 55.82 -14.91
C ILE A 89 -15.38 56.30 -16.36
N LEU A 90 -14.29 55.90 -17.02
CA LEU A 90 -14.06 56.19 -18.44
C LEU A 90 -15.13 55.53 -19.33
N TRP A 91 -15.48 54.28 -19.06
CA TRP A 91 -16.52 53.56 -19.79
C TRP A 91 -17.91 54.16 -19.62
N ILE A 92 -18.28 54.57 -18.39
CA ILE A 92 -19.53 55.26 -18.12
C ILE A 92 -19.59 56.59 -18.88
N SER A 93 -18.48 57.33 -18.93
CA SER A 93 -18.41 58.62 -19.63
C SER A 93 -18.58 58.45 -21.15
N VAL A 94 -17.92 57.46 -21.75
CA VAL A 94 -18.05 57.14 -23.18
C VAL A 94 -19.46 56.65 -23.52
N PHE A 95 -20.08 55.85 -22.65
CA PHE A 95 -21.45 55.37 -22.81
C PHE A 95 -22.48 56.51 -22.76
N VAL A 96 -22.33 57.45 -21.81
CA VAL A 96 -23.21 58.63 -21.71
C VAL A 96 -23.06 59.53 -22.94
N ILE A 97 -21.84 59.74 -23.46
CA ILE A 97 -21.61 60.49 -24.69
C ILE A 97 -22.27 59.79 -25.89
N GLY A 98 -22.12 58.47 -26.01
CA GLY A 98 -22.72 57.68 -27.08
C GLY A 98 -24.26 57.71 -27.07
N VAL A 99 -24.87 57.60 -25.89
CA VAL A 99 -26.33 57.72 -25.71
C VAL A 99 -26.79 59.14 -26.05
N THR A 100 -26.04 60.17 -25.67
CA THR A 100 -26.38 61.57 -25.97
C THR A 100 -26.33 61.84 -27.48
N ILE A 101 -25.31 61.34 -28.18
CA ILE A 101 -25.19 61.45 -29.65
C ILE A 101 -26.32 60.68 -30.36
N ALA A 102 -26.68 59.49 -29.87
CA ALA A 102 -27.77 58.69 -30.42
C ALA A 102 -29.13 59.41 -30.25
N VAL A 103 -29.40 59.97 -29.07
CA VAL A 103 -30.61 60.73 -28.78
C VAL A 103 -30.70 62.01 -29.63
N PHE A 104 -29.59 62.75 -29.80
CA PHE A 104 -29.55 63.91 -30.69
C PHE A 104 -29.71 63.55 -32.17
N SER A 105 -29.17 62.41 -32.61
CA SER A 105 -29.33 61.91 -33.98
C SER A 105 -30.78 61.49 -34.28
N ILE A 106 -31.48 60.95 -33.29
CA ILE A 106 -32.90 60.58 -33.37
C ILE A 106 -33.82 61.83 -33.37
N ILE A 107 -33.45 62.88 -32.63
CA ILE A 107 -34.20 64.14 -32.57
C ILE A 107 -33.92 65.02 -33.81
N GLY A 108 -32.74 64.93 -34.43
CA GLY A 108 -32.37 65.68 -35.63
C GLY A 108 -33.10 65.27 -36.92
N THR A 109 -33.70 64.08 -36.95
CA THR A 109 -34.54 63.62 -38.06
C THR A 109 -36.03 63.78 -37.72
N GLN A 110 -36.47 65.03 -37.60
CA GLN A 110 -37.89 65.38 -37.48
C GLN A 110 -38.54 65.48 -38.86
N HIS A 111 -39.28 64.44 -39.25
CA HIS A 111 -40.62 64.63 -39.83
C HIS A 111 -41.41 63.32 -39.84
N TYR A 112 -41.81 62.89 -38.65
CA TYR A 112 -43.06 62.19 -38.36
C TYR A 112 -42.91 61.68 -36.93
N TRP A 113 -43.87 61.96 -36.06
CA TRP A 113 -44.40 61.04 -35.04
C TRP A 113 -45.23 61.86 -34.06
N HIS A 114 -46.54 61.79 -34.29
CA HIS A 114 -47.59 62.39 -33.50
C HIS A 114 -47.73 61.61 -32.17
N ARG A 115 -47.78 62.36 -31.05
CA ARG A 115 -48.32 62.00 -29.72
C ARG A 115 -48.54 60.50 -29.43
N LYS A 116 -47.47 59.75 -29.14
CA LYS A 116 -47.46 58.54 -28.26
C LYS A 116 -46.07 58.19 -27.72
N SER A 117 -45.01 58.81 -28.23
CA SER A 117 -43.60 58.50 -27.92
C SER A 117 -43.08 59.10 -26.60
N PHE A 118 -43.71 60.16 -26.08
CA PHE A 118 -43.22 60.84 -24.87
C PHE A 118 -43.44 60.00 -23.59
N ALA A 119 -44.49 59.17 -23.56
CA ALA A 119 -44.77 58.25 -22.45
C ALA A 119 -43.79 57.06 -22.41
N TYR A 120 -43.27 56.63 -23.56
CA TYR A 120 -42.25 55.58 -23.61
C TYR A 120 -40.87 56.09 -23.18
N ILE A 121 -40.47 57.30 -23.61
CA ILE A 121 -39.17 57.88 -23.23
C ILE A 121 -39.07 58.14 -21.72
N MET A 122 -40.15 58.62 -21.08
CA MET A 122 -40.19 58.83 -19.62
C MET A 122 -40.21 57.53 -18.79
N ASN A 123 -40.74 56.44 -19.35
CA ASN A 123 -40.70 55.12 -18.69
C ASN A 123 -39.31 54.47 -18.76
N TRP A 124 -38.55 54.71 -19.84
CA TRP A 124 -37.18 54.19 -19.97
C TRP A 124 -36.19 54.93 -19.05
N THR A 125 -36.28 56.25 -18.92
CA THR A 125 -35.43 57.00 -17.97
C THR A 125 -35.76 56.67 -16.51
N SER A 126 -37.02 56.43 -16.17
CA SER A 126 -37.46 56.02 -14.82
C SER A 126 -37.03 54.59 -14.46
N PHE A 127 -37.06 53.66 -15.43
CA PHE A 127 -36.56 52.29 -15.24
C PHE A 127 -35.04 52.23 -15.02
N PHE A 128 -34.28 53.10 -15.69
CA PHE A 128 -32.82 53.17 -15.56
C PHE A 128 -32.35 53.95 -14.32
N LEU A 129 -33.10 54.97 -13.86
CA LEU A 129 -32.78 55.67 -12.60
C LEU A 129 -33.02 54.79 -11.36
N THR A 130 -34.01 53.89 -11.43
CA THR A 130 -34.34 52.96 -10.33
C THR A 130 -33.37 51.79 -10.22
N THR A 131 -32.79 51.32 -11.34
CA THR A 131 -31.71 50.31 -11.32
C THR A 131 -30.37 50.87 -10.81
N LEU A 132 -30.16 52.19 -10.90
CA LEU A 132 -28.98 52.87 -10.36
C LEU A 132 -29.02 53.12 -8.84
N LEU A 133 -30.19 52.98 -8.19
CA LEU A 133 -30.41 53.24 -6.76
C LEU A 133 -30.55 51.98 -5.89
N ILE A 134 -30.44 50.79 -6.46
CA ILE A 134 -30.38 49.52 -5.70
C ILE A 134 -29.04 48.85 -5.98
N ILE A 135 -27.98 49.45 -5.45
CA ILE A 135 -26.73 48.75 -5.14
C ILE A 135 -26.69 48.65 -3.61
N PRO A 136 -27.09 47.51 -3.01
CA PRO A 136 -26.83 47.30 -1.60
C PRO A 136 -25.31 47.23 -1.40
N ILE A 137 -24.87 48.05 -0.47
CA ILE A 137 -23.66 47.89 0.33
C ILE A 137 -23.71 46.47 0.95
N SER A 138 -23.28 45.45 0.21
CA SER A 138 -23.14 44.07 0.72
C SER A 138 -21.70 43.56 0.64
N THR A 139 -20.74 44.43 0.33
CA THR A 139 -19.30 44.12 0.36
C THR A 139 -18.61 44.88 1.49
N ILE A 140 -18.86 44.48 2.74
CA ILE A 140 -17.99 44.77 3.89
C ILE A 140 -17.82 43.47 4.73
N ILE A 141 -16.86 42.60 4.32
CA ILE A 141 -15.93 41.73 5.14
C ILE A 141 -16.55 40.57 6.02
N PRO A 142 -15.95 39.34 6.24
CA PRO A 142 -15.29 38.29 5.39
C PRO A 142 -15.51 36.77 5.82
N TYR A 143 -15.14 35.82 4.95
CA TYR A 143 -14.50 34.47 5.15
C TYR A 143 -14.98 33.43 6.21
N PHE A 144 -15.37 32.22 5.75
CA PHE A 144 -14.67 30.92 5.94
C PHE A 144 -15.36 29.82 5.09
N ASN A 145 -14.55 28.93 4.49
CA ASN A 145 -14.91 27.69 3.78
C ASN A 145 -15.19 27.76 2.27
N GLY A 146 -14.15 28.10 1.51
CA GLY A 146 -13.78 27.50 0.21
C GLY A 146 -14.87 27.18 -0.84
N ILE A 147 -14.65 27.74 -2.06
CA ILE A 147 -15.20 27.36 -3.38
C ILE A 147 -16.58 28.03 -3.66
N THR A 148 -16.85 28.81 -4.72
CA THR A 148 -16.14 29.32 -5.92
C THR A 148 -16.81 30.63 -6.38
N TRP A 149 -16.04 31.49 -7.06
CA TRP A 149 -16.48 32.77 -7.59
C TRP A 149 -17.27 32.62 -8.90
N ILE A 150 -18.32 33.42 -9.12
CA ILE A 150 -18.65 33.87 -10.48
C ILE A 150 -17.78 35.11 -10.71
N PRO A 151 -16.79 35.07 -11.62
CA PRO A 151 -15.96 36.23 -11.85
C PRO A 151 -16.81 37.34 -12.47
N ILE A 152 -16.70 38.54 -11.91
CA ILE A 152 -17.37 39.79 -12.33
C ILE A 152 -17.25 40.02 -13.85
N THR A 153 -16.21 39.49 -14.50
CA THR A 153 -16.03 39.48 -15.96
C THR A 153 -17.15 38.78 -16.74
N MET A 154 -17.79 37.73 -16.21
CA MET A 154 -18.94 37.06 -16.86
C MET A 154 -20.18 37.95 -16.92
N MET A 155 -20.46 38.74 -15.88
CA MET A 155 -21.61 39.66 -15.86
C MET A 155 -21.43 40.83 -16.84
N PHE A 156 -20.20 41.34 -16.98
CA PHE A 156 -19.88 42.36 -17.99
C PHE A 156 -19.94 41.81 -19.43
N THR A 157 -19.55 40.54 -19.61
CA THR A 157 -19.62 39.86 -20.92
C THR A 157 -21.08 39.68 -21.35
N ILE A 158 -21.96 39.23 -20.45
CA ILE A 158 -23.40 39.08 -20.72
C ILE A 158 -24.07 40.43 -21.05
N GLY A 159 -23.74 41.50 -20.30
CA GLY A 159 -24.25 42.85 -20.58
C GLY A 159 -23.79 43.42 -21.92
N PHE A 160 -22.54 43.19 -22.31
CA PHE A 160 -21.98 43.61 -23.60
C PHE A 160 -22.66 42.89 -24.79
N PHE A 161 -22.96 41.59 -24.66
CA PHE A 161 -23.59 40.80 -25.72
C PHE A 161 -25.10 41.05 -25.88
N VAL A 162 -25.82 41.37 -24.81
CA VAL A 162 -27.24 41.78 -24.90
C VAL A 162 -27.38 43.14 -25.60
N PHE A 163 -26.45 44.08 -25.33
CA PHE A 163 -26.42 45.39 -25.99
C PHE A 163 -26.08 45.27 -27.50
N PHE A 164 -25.11 44.43 -27.87
CA PHE A 164 -24.75 44.21 -29.27
C PHE A 164 -25.81 43.41 -30.06
N GLY A 165 -26.49 42.46 -29.40
CA GLY A 165 -27.61 41.70 -29.98
C GLY A 165 -28.81 42.58 -30.34
N GLY A 166 -29.11 43.61 -29.52
CA GLY A 166 -30.15 44.59 -29.82
C GLY A 166 -29.82 45.49 -31.03
N ILE A 167 -28.54 45.86 -31.21
CA ILE A 167 -28.07 46.66 -32.35
C ILE A 167 -28.09 45.84 -33.66
N LEU A 168 -27.72 44.56 -33.61
CA LEU A 168 -27.72 43.67 -34.78
C LEU A 168 -29.13 43.33 -35.28
N LEU A 169 -30.10 43.18 -34.38
CA LEU A 169 -31.52 43.01 -34.74
C LEU A 169 -32.08 44.27 -35.44
N PHE A 170 -31.68 45.47 -35.00
CA PHE A 170 -32.09 46.73 -35.60
C PHE A 170 -31.48 46.96 -37.00
N ILE A 171 -30.27 46.46 -37.25
CA ILE A 171 -29.60 46.54 -38.57
C ILE A 171 -30.14 45.47 -39.53
N SER A 172 -30.43 44.26 -39.03
CA SER A 172 -30.95 43.12 -39.80
C SER A 172 -32.34 43.40 -40.42
N GLU A 173 -33.21 44.13 -39.71
CA GLU A 173 -34.52 44.54 -40.24
C GLU A 173 -34.43 45.51 -41.42
N LYS A 174 -33.30 46.23 -41.57
CA LYS A 174 -33.10 47.25 -42.59
C LYS A 174 -32.55 46.72 -43.92
N GLU A 175 -31.87 45.56 -43.94
CA GLU A 175 -31.15 45.06 -45.14
C GLU A 175 -31.57 43.67 -45.66
N LYS A 176 -32.50 42.94 -45.03
CA LYS A 176 -33.06 41.66 -45.53
C LYS A 176 -32.01 40.67 -46.10
N GLN A 177 -30.98 40.29 -45.34
CA GLN A 177 -30.08 39.18 -45.74
C GLN A 177 -29.83 38.14 -44.64
N ASN A 178 -29.71 36.88 -45.09
CA ASN A 178 -29.65 35.63 -44.31
C ASN A 178 -28.37 35.46 -43.47
N ILE A 179 -28.22 36.21 -42.38
CA ILE A 179 -27.24 35.96 -41.31
C ILE A 179 -27.94 35.25 -40.14
N VAL A 180 -28.71 34.18 -40.43
CA VAL A 180 -29.57 33.52 -39.43
C VAL A 180 -29.12 32.10 -39.05
N ILE A 181 -28.21 31.46 -39.79
CA ILE A 181 -27.94 30.02 -39.58
C ILE A 181 -26.65 29.74 -38.77
N PHE A 182 -25.65 30.61 -38.80
CA PHE A 182 -24.35 30.31 -38.17
C PHE A 182 -24.27 30.73 -36.69
N VAL A 183 -24.94 31.83 -36.31
CA VAL A 183 -24.91 32.34 -34.92
C VAL A 183 -25.91 31.60 -34.03
N SER A 184 -27.03 31.14 -34.59
CA SER A 184 -28.04 30.34 -33.88
C SER A 184 -27.52 28.95 -33.47
N GLY A 185 -26.67 28.32 -34.29
CA GLY A 185 -26.02 27.04 -33.97
C GLY A 185 -25.04 27.12 -32.79
N LEU A 186 -24.28 28.21 -32.68
CA LEU A 186 -23.36 28.43 -31.55
C LEU A 186 -24.12 28.79 -30.26
N PHE A 187 -25.24 29.52 -30.40
CA PHE A 187 -26.11 29.94 -29.30
C PHE A 187 -26.84 28.76 -28.63
N ILE A 188 -27.24 27.74 -29.40
CA ILE A 188 -27.85 26.51 -28.85
C ILE A 188 -26.81 25.67 -28.09
N LEU A 189 -25.56 25.61 -28.56
CA LEU A 189 -24.48 24.85 -27.91
C LEU A 189 -24.03 25.46 -26.57
N VAL A 190 -24.00 26.80 -26.49
CA VAL A 190 -23.63 27.53 -25.26
C VAL A 190 -24.79 27.59 -24.26
N LEU A 191 -26.05 27.70 -24.72
CA LEU A 191 -27.22 27.59 -23.85
C LEU A 191 -27.39 26.18 -23.30
N THR A 192 -27.08 25.12 -24.06
CA THR A 192 -27.09 23.75 -23.53
C THR A 192 -26.01 23.55 -22.47
N PHE A 193 -24.79 24.08 -22.67
CA PHE A 193 -23.73 24.05 -21.66
C PHE A 193 -24.02 24.92 -20.42
N ALA A 194 -24.63 26.10 -20.60
CA ALA A 194 -24.98 26.99 -19.49
C ALA A 194 -26.22 26.50 -18.71
N ALA A 195 -27.23 25.94 -19.37
CA ALA A 195 -28.40 25.35 -18.72
C ALA A 195 -28.05 24.08 -17.91
N LEU A 196 -27.02 23.33 -18.32
CA LEU A 196 -26.46 22.23 -17.53
C LEU A 196 -25.75 22.68 -16.24
N SER A 197 -25.53 23.99 -16.05
CA SER A 197 -24.70 24.53 -14.96
C SER A 197 -25.44 25.49 -14.00
N PHE A 198 -26.75 25.69 -14.15
CA PHE A 198 -27.54 26.50 -13.22
C PHE A 198 -28.12 25.65 -12.08
N GLU A 199 -27.59 25.83 -10.88
CA GLU A 199 -28.24 25.40 -9.63
C GLU A 199 -29.58 26.12 -9.48
N THR A 200 -30.68 25.38 -9.40
CA THR A 200 -31.97 25.90 -8.95
C THR A 200 -31.97 26.00 -7.41
N PRO A 201 -32.07 27.21 -6.82
CA PRO A 201 -32.21 27.34 -5.36
C PRO A 201 -33.52 26.69 -4.91
N GLY A 202 -33.45 25.77 -3.94
CA GLY A 202 -34.63 25.24 -3.24
C GLY A 202 -35.21 23.90 -3.72
N LYS A 203 -34.59 23.20 -4.68
CA LYS A 203 -34.99 21.82 -5.01
C LYS A 203 -34.17 20.82 -4.20
N LYS A 204 -34.83 20.17 -3.23
CA LYS A 204 -34.23 19.09 -2.40
C LYS A 204 -33.71 17.92 -3.26
N PHE A 205 -34.41 17.63 -4.34
CA PHE A 205 -34.07 16.57 -5.29
C PHE A 205 -33.71 17.19 -6.64
N ILE A 206 -32.52 16.86 -7.14
CA ILE A 206 -32.10 17.10 -8.51
C ILE A 206 -32.47 15.87 -9.31
N VAL A 207 -33.18 16.07 -10.42
CA VAL A 207 -33.69 14.99 -11.26
C VAL A 207 -33.25 15.13 -12.70
N ARG A 208 -33.15 14.00 -13.40
CA ARG A 208 -32.99 13.93 -14.86
C ARG A 208 -34.12 13.11 -15.48
N GLU A 209 -34.51 13.46 -16.70
CA GLU A 209 -35.53 12.73 -17.44
C GLU A 209 -34.99 11.37 -17.88
N VAL A 210 -35.80 10.33 -17.71
CA VAL A 210 -35.52 8.95 -18.11
C VAL A 210 -36.81 8.35 -18.67
N ASP A 211 -36.71 7.23 -19.37
CA ASP A 211 -37.89 6.54 -19.91
C ASP A 211 -38.86 6.20 -18.77
N GLY A 212 -40.13 6.63 -18.92
CA GLY A 212 -41.19 6.39 -17.94
C GLY A 212 -41.30 7.40 -16.79
N GLY A 213 -40.39 8.39 -16.67
CA GLY A 213 -40.48 9.40 -15.62
C GLY A 213 -39.21 10.21 -15.40
N VAL A 214 -38.84 10.38 -14.13
CA VAL A 214 -37.62 11.05 -13.71
C VAL A 214 -36.83 10.20 -12.74
N GLU A 215 -35.51 10.34 -12.80
CA GLU A 215 -34.56 9.72 -11.88
C GLU A 215 -33.98 10.78 -10.95
N ILE A 216 -33.82 10.47 -9.66
CA ILE A 216 -33.11 11.34 -8.71
C ILE A 216 -31.61 11.24 -8.97
N ALA A 217 -31.03 12.29 -9.52
CA ALA A 217 -29.59 12.38 -9.81
C ALA A 217 -28.77 12.89 -8.64
N ALA A 218 -29.35 13.68 -7.74
CA ALA A 218 -28.71 14.11 -6.50
C ALA A 218 -29.72 14.61 -5.45
N TYR A 219 -29.34 14.51 -4.18
CA TYR A 219 -30.06 15.10 -3.05
C TYR A 219 -29.28 16.27 -2.47
N ARG A 220 -29.96 17.37 -2.16
CA ARG A 220 -29.36 18.60 -1.62
C ARG A 220 -30.29 19.24 -0.60
N SER A 221 -30.41 18.60 0.56
CA SER A 221 -31.20 19.12 1.68
C SER A 221 -30.54 18.80 3.00
N SER A 222 -30.86 19.57 4.04
CA SER A 222 -30.44 19.31 5.41
C SER A 222 -31.34 18.32 6.16
N ASP A 223 -32.42 17.84 5.54
CA ASP A 223 -33.31 16.88 6.19
C ASP A 223 -32.60 15.54 6.36
N THR A 224 -32.71 14.97 7.57
CA THR A 224 -32.11 13.68 7.89
C THR A 224 -33.07 12.52 7.65
N HIS A 225 -34.38 12.77 7.61
CA HIS A 225 -35.39 11.76 7.33
C HIS A 225 -35.98 12.05 5.95
N VAL A 226 -35.82 11.13 5.00
CA VAL A 226 -36.13 11.36 3.59
C VAL A 226 -37.19 10.39 3.09
N GLU A 227 -38.38 10.90 2.80
CA GLU A 227 -39.37 10.17 2.01
C GLU A 227 -39.17 10.52 0.54
N ILE A 228 -38.87 9.52 -0.29
CA ILE A 228 -38.75 9.72 -1.74
C ILE A 228 -40.13 10.10 -2.29
N PRO A 229 -40.30 11.23 -2.99
CA PRO A 229 -41.62 11.65 -3.45
C PRO A 229 -42.06 10.88 -4.70
N LYS A 230 -43.32 10.46 -4.76
CA LYS A 230 -43.92 9.80 -5.95
C LYS A 230 -43.82 10.60 -7.24
N ARG A 231 -43.79 11.93 -7.12
CA ARG A 231 -43.68 12.86 -8.25
C ARG A 231 -42.76 14.04 -7.94
N ILE A 232 -41.91 14.39 -8.90
CA ILE A 232 -41.10 15.62 -8.90
C ILE A 232 -41.41 16.37 -10.20
N ASN A 233 -41.71 17.67 -10.12
CA ASN A 233 -42.14 18.48 -11.27
C ASN A 233 -43.32 17.87 -12.06
N ASN A 234 -44.26 17.22 -11.37
CA ASN A 234 -45.41 16.50 -11.93
C ASN A 234 -45.06 15.24 -12.78
N GLN A 235 -43.79 14.85 -12.85
CA GLN A 235 -43.32 13.60 -13.46
C GLN A 235 -43.17 12.51 -12.39
N LYS A 236 -43.43 11.25 -12.75
CA LYS A 236 -43.28 10.09 -11.86
C LYS A 236 -41.80 9.89 -11.52
N VAL A 237 -41.44 9.71 -10.26
CA VAL A 237 -40.07 9.30 -9.89
C VAL A 237 -39.98 7.79 -10.03
N VAL A 238 -39.04 7.30 -10.84
CA VAL A 238 -38.96 5.88 -11.23
C VAL A 238 -37.66 5.20 -10.83
N SER A 239 -36.61 5.96 -10.51
CA SER A 239 -35.31 5.40 -10.09
C SER A 239 -34.50 6.40 -9.25
N ILE A 240 -33.52 5.86 -8.52
CA ILE A 240 -32.49 6.63 -7.83
C ILE A 240 -31.17 6.42 -8.56
N GLY A 241 -30.59 7.52 -9.04
CA GLY A 241 -29.39 7.51 -9.88
C GLY A 241 -28.11 7.23 -9.10
N PRO A 242 -27.00 6.98 -9.81
CA PRO A 242 -25.72 6.69 -9.18
C PRO A 242 -25.27 7.82 -8.26
N SER A 243 -24.79 7.46 -7.06
CA SER A 243 -24.30 8.41 -6.05
C SER A 243 -25.28 9.52 -5.65
N ALA A 244 -26.58 9.34 -5.85
CA ALA A 244 -27.57 10.41 -5.66
C ALA A 244 -27.60 10.97 -4.22
N PHE A 245 -27.33 10.14 -3.21
CA PHE A 245 -27.28 10.50 -1.78
C PHE A 245 -25.88 10.32 -1.19
N TYR A 246 -24.84 10.30 -2.04
CA TYR A 246 -23.48 10.03 -1.60
C TYR A 246 -23.04 10.98 -0.46
N GLY A 247 -22.64 10.42 0.68
CA GLY A 247 -22.11 11.18 1.81
C GLY A 247 -23.14 12.04 2.54
N GLU A 248 -24.41 11.99 2.16
CA GLU A 248 -25.45 12.83 2.75
C GLU A 248 -25.72 12.41 4.21
N PRO A 249 -25.99 13.37 5.11
CA PRO A 249 -26.14 13.12 6.54
C PRO A 249 -27.54 12.58 6.89
N ILE A 250 -28.10 11.71 6.05
CA ILE A 250 -29.42 11.09 6.24
C ILE A 250 -29.38 10.01 7.31
N GLU A 251 -30.43 9.92 8.11
CA GLU A 251 -30.66 8.97 9.21
C GLU A 251 -31.67 7.88 8.82
N SER A 252 -32.71 8.23 8.05
CA SER A 252 -33.66 7.25 7.51
C SER A 252 -34.17 7.62 6.12
N VAL A 253 -34.54 6.60 5.34
CA VAL A 253 -35.09 6.77 3.99
C VAL A 253 -36.29 5.85 3.79
N ILE A 254 -37.38 6.37 3.22
CA ILE A 254 -38.53 5.59 2.78
C ILE A 254 -38.59 5.65 1.25
N VAL A 255 -38.44 4.48 0.61
CA VAL A 255 -38.52 4.33 -0.85
C VAL A 255 -39.87 3.69 -1.21
N HIS A 256 -40.66 4.36 -2.05
CA HIS A 256 -41.98 3.88 -2.43
C HIS A 256 -41.94 2.88 -3.61
N ASP A 257 -43.00 2.09 -3.78
CA ASP A 257 -43.12 1.03 -4.81
C ASP A 257 -43.01 1.49 -6.27
N ASP A 258 -43.17 2.78 -6.55
CA ASP A 258 -43.00 3.32 -7.90
C ASP A 258 -41.51 3.41 -8.35
N ILE A 259 -40.54 3.25 -7.42
CA ILE A 259 -39.11 3.18 -7.72
C ILE A 259 -38.75 1.75 -8.14
N ILE A 260 -38.22 1.61 -9.34
CA ILE A 260 -37.86 0.32 -9.95
C ILE A 260 -36.42 -0.08 -9.57
N GLU A 261 -35.52 0.89 -9.44
CA GLU A 261 -34.09 0.63 -9.29
C GLU A 261 -33.37 1.71 -8.46
N ILE A 262 -32.41 1.26 -7.65
CA ILE A 262 -31.40 2.07 -6.98
C ILE A 262 -30.04 1.73 -7.57
N LYS A 263 -29.42 2.72 -8.23
CA LYS A 263 -28.19 2.55 -9.00
C LYS A 263 -26.93 2.66 -8.14
N ASP A 264 -25.80 2.40 -8.78
CA ASP A 264 -24.50 2.24 -8.13
C ASP A 264 -24.19 3.33 -7.10
N TYR A 265 -23.82 2.91 -5.90
CA TYR A 265 -23.37 3.78 -4.82
C TYR A 265 -24.37 4.88 -4.42
N ALA A 266 -25.66 4.73 -4.74
CA ALA A 266 -26.66 5.76 -4.49
C ALA A 266 -26.66 6.27 -3.04
N PHE A 267 -26.49 5.39 -2.04
CA PHE A 267 -26.41 5.75 -0.62
C PHE A 267 -25.01 5.50 -0.04
N ALA A 268 -23.98 5.52 -0.87
CA ALA A 268 -22.62 5.31 -0.37
C ALA A 268 -22.20 6.43 0.58
N HIS A 269 -21.51 6.07 1.66
CA HIS A 269 -21.01 6.93 2.71
C HIS A 269 -22.08 7.76 3.44
N THR A 270 -23.35 7.38 3.38
CA THR A 270 -24.40 7.92 4.27
C THR A 270 -24.21 7.37 5.68
N ARG A 271 -23.15 7.83 6.37
CA ARG A 271 -22.67 7.25 7.64
C ARG A 271 -23.67 7.34 8.79
N ASN A 272 -24.68 8.18 8.66
CA ASN A 272 -25.75 8.35 9.65
C ASN A 272 -26.96 7.46 9.36
N LEU A 273 -27.06 6.85 8.17
CA LEU A 273 -28.22 6.06 7.78
C LEU A 273 -28.34 4.87 8.73
N VAL A 274 -29.45 4.79 9.45
CA VAL A 274 -29.76 3.73 10.42
C VAL A 274 -30.72 2.71 9.83
N GLU A 275 -31.74 3.19 9.13
CA GLU A 275 -32.81 2.38 8.56
C GLU A 275 -33.20 2.87 7.15
N ILE A 276 -33.61 1.95 6.29
CA ILE A 276 -34.17 2.25 4.97
C ILE A 276 -35.29 1.26 4.67
N GLU A 277 -36.45 1.78 4.29
CA GLU A 277 -37.59 0.98 3.82
C GLU A 277 -37.51 0.85 2.30
N LEU A 278 -37.42 -0.39 1.82
CA LEU A 278 -37.30 -0.74 0.40
C LEU A 278 -38.58 -1.40 -0.12
N PRO A 279 -38.99 -1.13 -1.38
CA PRO A 279 -40.02 -1.92 -2.06
C PRO A 279 -39.59 -3.37 -2.27
N LYS A 280 -40.55 -4.29 -2.28
CA LYS A 280 -40.30 -5.74 -2.43
C LYS A 280 -39.66 -6.15 -3.75
N ASP A 281 -39.91 -5.38 -4.82
CA ASP A 281 -39.47 -5.69 -6.19
C ASP A 281 -38.33 -4.77 -6.68
N ILE A 282 -37.70 -3.99 -5.79
CA ILE A 282 -36.69 -3.02 -6.19
C ILE A 282 -35.38 -3.71 -6.59
N ILE A 283 -34.75 -3.21 -7.65
CA ILE A 283 -33.41 -3.63 -8.08
C ILE A 283 -32.37 -2.79 -7.34
N LEU A 284 -31.44 -3.44 -6.65
CA LEU A 284 -30.26 -2.80 -6.04
C LEU A 284 -29.03 -3.07 -6.90
N SER A 285 -28.24 -2.03 -7.18
CA SER A 285 -26.98 -2.16 -7.93
C SER A 285 -25.76 -2.20 -7.01
N THR A 286 -24.55 -2.08 -7.58
CA THR A 286 -23.29 -2.21 -6.84
C THR A 286 -23.16 -1.14 -5.75
N GLY A 287 -22.70 -1.54 -4.57
CA GLY A 287 -22.28 -0.62 -3.52
C GLY A 287 -23.35 0.34 -3.01
N VAL A 288 -24.65 0.04 -3.19
CA VAL A 288 -25.73 0.97 -2.81
C VAL A 288 -25.60 1.46 -1.37
N PHE A 289 -25.18 0.60 -0.42
CA PHE A 289 -24.95 0.97 0.98
C PHE A 289 -23.46 0.98 1.38
N TYR A 290 -22.55 1.15 0.40
CA TYR A 290 -21.11 1.19 0.64
C TYR A 290 -20.75 2.24 1.70
N GLY A 291 -20.18 1.84 2.82
CA GLY A 291 -19.78 2.71 3.92
C GLY A 291 -20.94 3.35 4.68
N ALA A 292 -22.15 2.81 4.59
CA ALA A 292 -23.30 3.17 5.42
C ALA A 292 -23.12 2.64 6.86
N SER A 293 -22.12 3.20 7.56
CA SER A 293 -21.57 2.62 8.80
C SER A 293 -22.53 2.53 9.99
N SER A 294 -23.66 3.26 9.95
CA SER A 294 -24.67 3.23 11.02
C SER A 294 -25.86 2.31 10.74
N LEU A 295 -25.94 1.74 9.54
CA LEU A 295 -27.05 0.90 9.10
C LEU A 295 -27.09 -0.35 9.97
N THR A 296 -28.24 -0.67 10.57
CA THR A 296 -28.35 -1.81 11.51
C THR A 296 -28.97 -3.05 10.90
N SER A 297 -29.92 -2.86 9.98
CA SER A 297 -30.66 -3.91 9.27
C SER A 297 -31.24 -3.34 7.98
N VAL A 298 -31.48 -4.19 6.98
CA VAL A 298 -32.21 -3.87 5.74
C VAL A 298 -33.00 -5.11 5.33
N ASP A 299 -34.28 -4.93 5.05
CA ASP A 299 -35.09 -5.98 4.44
C ASP A 299 -34.75 -6.05 2.94
N LEU A 300 -34.17 -7.17 2.51
CA LEU A 300 -33.79 -7.36 1.12
C LEU A 300 -35.02 -7.66 0.23
N PRO A 301 -35.03 -7.24 -1.05
CA PRO A 301 -36.13 -7.49 -1.98
C PRO A 301 -36.40 -9.00 -2.17
N ASP A 302 -37.67 -9.42 -2.13
CA ASP A 302 -38.11 -10.83 -2.19
C ASP A 302 -37.62 -11.54 -3.48
N ASN A 303 -37.57 -10.80 -4.60
CA ASN A 303 -37.21 -11.30 -5.93
C ASN A 303 -35.72 -11.13 -6.27
N MET A 304 -34.87 -10.79 -5.29
CA MET A 304 -33.44 -10.61 -5.50
C MET A 304 -32.74 -11.92 -5.88
N THR A 305 -32.20 -11.99 -7.10
CA THR A 305 -31.51 -13.18 -7.60
C THR A 305 -30.02 -13.23 -7.28
N SER A 306 -29.43 -12.10 -6.90
CA SER A 306 -28.01 -11.96 -6.58
C SER A 306 -27.79 -10.79 -5.63
N ILE A 307 -26.91 -10.96 -4.64
CA ILE A 307 -26.39 -9.83 -3.85
C ILE A 307 -25.32 -9.13 -4.70
N PRO A 308 -25.48 -7.84 -5.05
CA PRO A 308 -24.49 -7.10 -5.84
C PRO A 308 -23.15 -6.95 -5.12
N ASP A 309 -22.11 -6.66 -5.91
CA ASP A 309 -20.79 -6.34 -5.40
C ASP A 309 -20.87 -5.16 -4.42
N GLU A 310 -20.09 -5.23 -3.35
CA GLU A 310 -19.89 -4.18 -2.37
C GLU A 310 -21.16 -3.66 -1.67
N LEU A 311 -22.32 -4.33 -1.82
CA LEU A 311 -23.63 -3.81 -1.41
C LEU A 311 -23.62 -3.22 0.01
N PHE A 312 -23.04 -3.95 0.98
CA PHE A 312 -22.92 -3.58 2.39
C PHE A 312 -21.47 -3.39 2.85
N PHE A 313 -20.53 -3.17 1.93
CA PHE A 313 -19.13 -2.95 2.29
C PHE A 313 -19.02 -1.86 3.36
N GLY A 314 -18.40 -2.14 4.51
CA GLY A 314 -18.21 -1.15 5.57
C GLY A 314 -19.50 -0.68 6.26
N ALA A 315 -20.61 -1.42 6.14
CA ALA A 315 -21.80 -1.24 6.97
C ALA A 315 -21.54 -1.77 8.40
N THR A 316 -20.66 -1.09 9.14
CA THR A 316 -20.02 -1.60 10.37
C THR A 316 -20.98 -1.93 11.53
N LYS A 317 -22.22 -1.45 11.49
CA LYS A 317 -23.25 -1.70 12.51
C LYS A 317 -24.35 -2.68 12.05
N LEU A 318 -24.26 -3.15 10.81
CA LEU A 318 -25.20 -4.14 10.26
C LEU A 318 -25.05 -5.40 11.10
N ASN A 319 -26.09 -5.75 11.86
CA ASN A 319 -26.05 -6.86 12.80
C ASN A 319 -27.04 -7.97 12.45
N GLN A 320 -27.98 -7.69 11.55
CA GLN A 320 -28.96 -8.65 11.07
C GLN A 320 -29.19 -8.43 9.58
N ILE A 321 -29.16 -9.52 8.82
CA ILE A 321 -29.54 -9.56 7.41
C ILE A 321 -30.12 -10.95 7.11
N GLU A 322 -31.26 -11.00 6.43
CA GLU A 322 -31.83 -12.24 5.90
C GLU A 322 -31.59 -12.26 4.39
N ILE A 323 -30.86 -13.26 3.88
CA ILE A 323 -30.63 -13.41 2.44
C ILE A 323 -31.84 -14.16 1.84
N PRO A 324 -32.55 -13.59 0.85
CA PRO A 324 -33.68 -14.27 0.22
C PRO A 324 -33.29 -15.61 -0.42
N ASN A 325 -34.17 -16.61 -0.32
CA ASN A 325 -33.96 -17.95 -0.91
C ASN A 325 -33.84 -17.95 -2.45
N THR A 326 -34.22 -16.84 -3.10
CA THR A 326 -34.08 -16.59 -4.54
C THR A 326 -32.66 -16.23 -4.96
N VAL A 327 -31.78 -15.89 -4.01
CA VAL A 327 -30.39 -15.52 -4.27
C VAL A 327 -29.56 -16.73 -4.71
N THR A 328 -28.88 -16.57 -5.85
CA THR A 328 -28.00 -17.58 -6.45
C THR A 328 -26.53 -17.21 -6.40
N SER A 329 -26.18 -15.96 -6.10
CA SER A 329 -24.79 -15.52 -5.98
C SER A 329 -24.63 -14.36 -5.00
N ILE A 330 -23.50 -14.36 -4.28
CA ILE A 330 -23.07 -13.25 -3.43
C ILE A 330 -21.87 -12.57 -4.10
N GLY A 331 -22.00 -11.29 -4.40
CA GLY A 331 -20.99 -10.50 -5.11
C GLY A 331 -19.69 -10.28 -4.34
N ASP A 332 -18.70 -9.73 -5.03
CA ASP A 332 -17.39 -9.39 -4.47
C ASP A 332 -17.55 -8.34 -3.38
N GLN A 333 -16.91 -8.60 -2.23
CA GLN A 333 -16.92 -7.71 -1.06
C GLN A 333 -18.31 -7.28 -0.54
N ALA A 334 -19.37 -8.01 -0.91
CA ALA A 334 -20.75 -7.66 -0.60
C ALA A 334 -21.02 -7.37 0.88
N PHE A 335 -20.38 -8.12 1.78
CA PHE A 335 -20.45 -7.98 3.24
C PHE A 335 -19.05 -7.77 3.84
N ALA A 336 -18.11 -7.17 3.10
CA ALA A 336 -16.80 -6.88 3.66
C ALA A 336 -16.89 -5.82 4.76
N TYR A 337 -16.16 -5.99 5.86
CA TYR A 337 -16.10 -5.06 7.00
C TYR A 337 -17.44 -4.82 7.72
N THR A 338 -18.37 -5.79 7.70
CA THR A 338 -19.61 -5.75 8.49
C THR A 338 -19.40 -6.30 9.91
N TYR A 339 -18.59 -5.60 10.71
CA TYR A 339 -18.11 -6.06 12.03
C TYR A 339 -19.19 -6.44 13.05
N ALA A 340 -20.39 -5.89 12.95
CA ALA A 340 -21.48 -6.21 13.88
C ALA A 340 -22.29 -7.45 13.46
N LEU A 341 -22.07 -7.96 12.25
CA LEU A 341 -22.73 -9.15 11.73
C LEU A 341 -22.02 -10.37 12.34
N SER A 342 -22.64 -10.95 13.37
CA SER A 342 -22.08 -12.07 14.14
C SER A 342 -22.55 -13.44 13.67
N GLU A 343 -23.63 -13.49 12.89
CA GLU A 343 -24.17 -14.70 12.26
C GLU A 343 -24.74 -14.34 10.88
N ILE A 344 -24.71 -15.31 9.97
CA ILE A 344 -25.37 -15.21 8.68
C ILE A 344 -25.76 -16.60 8.19
N GLU A 345 -27.00 -16.75 7.74
CA GLU A 345 -27.45 -17.95 7.05
C GLU A 345 -27.28 -17.74 5.54
N ILE A 346 -26.52 -18.62 4.89
CA ILE A 346 -26.35 -18.62 3.43
C ILE A 346 -27.39 -19.61 2.86
N PRO A 347 -28.37 -19.15 2.05
CA PRO A 347 -29.40 -20.03 1.51
C PRO A 347 -28.86 -21.13 0.61
N TYR A 348 -29.53 -22.28 0.59
CA TYR A 348 -29.17 -23.40 -0.30
C TYR A 348 -29.26 -23.06 -1.79
N GLY A 349 -29.91 -21.96 -2.19
CA GLY A 349 -29.91 -21.48 -3.58
C GLY A 349 -28.57 -20.91 -4.07
N VAL A 350 -27.65 -20.53 -3.15
CA VAL A 350 -26.41 -19.83 -3.49
C VAL A 350 -25.40 -20.79 -4.15
N LEU A 351 -24.96 -20.44 -5.35
CA LEU A 351 -24.02 -21.22 -6.16
C LEU A 351 -22.58 -20.69 -6.10
N SER A 352 -22.41 -19.40 -5.79
CA SER A 352 -21.10 -18.73 -5.78
C SER A 352 -20.98 -17.64 -4.71
N ILE A 353 -19.83 -17.59 -4.05
CA ILE A 353 -19.43 -16.52 -3.11
C ILE A 353 -18.24 -15.76 -3.71
N GLY A 354 -18.40 -14.45 -3.89
CA GLY A 354 -17.41 -13.56 -4.48
C GLY A 354 -16.15 -13.38 -3.64
N SER A 355 -15.15 -12.74 -4.24
CA SER A 355 -13.88 -12.42 -3.60
C SER A 355 -14.08 -11.39 -2.49
N GLY A 356 -13.51 -11.66 -1.32
CA GLY A 356 -13.66 -10.79 -0.16
C GLY A 356 -15.09 -10.64 0.36
N ALA A 357 -16.07 -11.43 -0.12
CA ALA A 357 -17.49 -11.25 0.17
C ALA A 357 -17.79 -11.11 1.66
N PHE A 358 -17.06 -11.83 2.51
CA PHE A 358 -17.17 -11.77 3.97
C PHE A 358 -15.85 -11.39 4.66
N MET A 359 -14.98 -10.66 3.97
CA MET A 359 -13.71 -10.19 4.53
C MET A 359 -13.96 -9.32 5.77
N ALA A 360 -13.17 -9.50 6.82
CA ALA A 360 -13.21 -8.70 8.04
C ALA A 360 -14.55 -8.72 8.79
N ASN A 361 -15.22 -9.87 8.79
CA ASN A 361 -16.39 -10.13 9.64
C ASN A 361 -16.01 -10.63 11.03
N HIS A 362 -16.98 -10.63 11.95
CA HIS A 362 -16.81 -11.11 13.32
C HIS A 362 -17.64 -12.37 13.61
N PHE A 363 -17.95 -13.15 12.58
CA PHE A 363 -18.50 -14.49 12.73
C PHE A 363 -17.58 -15.36 13.60
N THR A 364 -18.17 -16.14 14.49
CA THR A 364 -17.43 -17.18 15.23
C THR A 364 -17.42 -18.52 14.49
N SER A 365 -18.50 -18.79 13.75
CA SER A 365 -18.65 -19.96 12.90
C SER A 365 -19.30 -19.58 11.58
N LEU A 366 -19.03 -20.36 10.53
CA LEU A 366 -19.66 -20.18 9.23
C LEU A 366 -19.91 -21.52 8.54
N GLU A 367 -21.14 -21.74 8.10
CA GLU A 367 -21.54 -22.92 7.34
C GLU A 367 -21.78 -22.53 5.88
N ILE A 368 -21.03 -23.15 4.97
CA ILE A 368 -21.20 -22.95 3.53
C ILE A 368 -22.04 -24.10 2.98
N PRO A 369 -23.23 -23.84 2.39
CA PRO A 369 -24.10 -24.89 1.90
C PRO A 369 -23.48 -25.60 0.69
N ASP A 370 -23.80 -26.89 0.54
CA ASP A 370 -23.25 -27.74 -0.52
C ASP A 370 -23.58 -27.25 -1.94
N SER A 371 -24.60 -26.42 -2.12
CA SER A 371 -24.90 -25.79 -3.42
C SER A 371 -23.78 -24.85 -3.92
N VAL A 372 -22.95 -24.33 -3.02
CA VAL A 372 -21.85 -23.44 -3.38
C VAL A 372 -20.77 -24.22 -4.11
N SER A 373 -20.53 -23.87 -5.37
CA SER A 373 -19.53 -24.49 -6.24
C SER A 373 -18.25 -23.64 -6.36
N THR A 374 -18.29 -22.38 -5.96
CA THR A 374 -17.16 -21.45 -6.05
C THR A 374 -17.10 -20.49 -4.87
N ILE A 375 -15.89 -20.31 -4.33
CA ILE A 375 -15.57 -19.32 -3.28
C ILE A 375 -14.37 -18.51 -3.75
N GLY A 376 -14.53 -17.19 -3.83
CA GLY A 376 -13.50 -16.25 -4.26
C GLY A 376 -12.33 -16.11 -3.29
N SER A 377 -11.24 -15.50 -3.74
CA SER A 377 -10.08 -15.20 -2.90
C SER A 377 -10.47 -14.21 -1.79
N PHE A 378 -9.79 -14.26 -0.65
CA PHE A 378 -10.07 -13.39 0.52
C PHE A 378 -11.48 -13.50 1.11
N ALA A 379 -12.36 -14.40 0.64
CA ALA A 379 -13.76 -14.40 1.02
C ALA A 379 -13.99 -14.42 2.55
N PHE A 380 -13.11 -15.08 3.31
CA PHE A 380 -13.15 -15.15 4.78
C PHE A 380 -11.88 -14.57 5.42
N ALA A 381 -11.16 -13.69 4.73
CA ALA A 381 -9.91 -13.12 5.23
C ALA A 381 -10.16 -12.09 6.33
N ASN A 382 -9.21 -11.95 7.25
CA ASN A 382 -9.20 -10.99 8.35
C ASN A 382 -10.43 -11.11 9.25
N ALA A 383 -11.02 -12.30 9.41
CA ALA A 383 -12.11 -12.57 10.33
C ALA A 383 -11.54 -13.08 11.68
N PRO A 384 -11.13 -12.19 12.60
CA PRO A 384 -10.29 -12.56 13.74
C PRO A 384 -10.96 -13.51 14.73
N TYR A 385 -12.30 -13.62 14.70
CA TYR A 385 -13.09 -14.44 15.61
C TYR A 385 -13.56 -15.76 14.98
N LEU A 386 -13.31 -15.98 13.68
CA LEU A 386 -13.75 -17.18 12.98
C LEU A 386 -12.95 -18.39 13.49
N ALA A 387 -13.62 -19.27 14.21
CA ALA A 387 -13.05 -20.46 14.85
C ALA A 387 -13.48 -21.75 14.15
N GLU A 388 -14.68 -21.79 13.58
CA GLU A 388 -15.25 -22.98 12.94
C GLU A 388 -15.77 -22.66 11.53
N VAL A 389 -15.37 -23.46 10.54
CA VAL A 389 -15.84 -23.29 9.15
C VAL A 389 -16.16 -24.64 8.55
N SER A 390 -17.39 -24.80 8.06
CA SER A 390 -17.79 -25.93 7.22
C SER A 390 -17.79 -25.49 5.76
N LEU A 391 -16.93 -26.10 4.94
CA LEU A 391 -16.85 -25.82 3.51
C LEU A 391 -17.79 -26.74 2.72
N SER A 392 -18.37 -26.22 1.65
CA SER A 392 -19.19 -26.97 0.70
C SER A 392 -18.46 -28.20 0.15
N THR A 393 -19.16 -29.31 -0.04
CA THR A 393 -18.62 -30.51 -0.67
C THR A 393 -18.40 -30.40 -2.19
N ASN A 394 -18.93 -29.34 -2.82
CA ASN A 394 -18.84 -29.10 -4.27
C ASN A 394 -17.69 -28.19 -4.70
N ILE A 395 -16.86 -27.70 -3.77
CA ILE A 395 -15.61 -27.02 -4.11
C ILE A 395 -14.46 -28.03 -4.13
N SER A 396 -13.41 -27.74 -4.90
CA SER A 396 -12.19 -28.57 -4.93
C SER A 396 -10.94 -27.80 -4.49
N LYS A 397 -11.10 -26.54 -4.09
CA LYS A 397 -10.00 -25.62 -3.77
C LYS A 397 -10.31 -24.76 -2.54
N ILE A 398 -9.29 -24.55 -1.73
CA ILE A 398 -9.18 -23.40 -0.83
C ILE A 398 -8.50 -22.30 -1.64
N SER A 399 -9.24 -21.23 -1.97
CA SER A 399 -8.74 -20.13 -2.81
C SER A 399 -7.63 -19.31 -2.12
N ASP A 400 -6.96 -18.46 -2.88
CA ASP A 400 -5.88 -17.61 -2.36
C ASP A 400 -6.39 -16.71 -1.23
N ASN A 401 -5.58 -16.60 -0.18
CA ASN A 401 -5.84 -15.76 0.99
C ASN A 401 -7.18 -16.05 1.71
N LEU A 402 -7.83 -17.21 1.46
CA LEU A 402 -9.19 -17.48 1.92
C LEU A 402 -9.37 -17.27 3.43
N PHE A 403 -8.40 -17.74 4.22
CA PHE A 403 -8.37 -17.65 5.68
C PHE A 403 -7.21 -16.80 6.21
N GLN A 404 -6.69 -15.87 5.40
CA GLN A 404 -5.63 -14.97 5.84
C GLN A 404 -6.04 -14.24 7.13
N ASN A 405 -5.14 -14.15 8.11
CA ASN A 405 -5.30 -13.41 9.36
C ASN A 405 -6.53 -13.83 10.19
N ASN A 406 -6.94 -15.10 10.10
CA ASN A 406 -7.97 -15.67 10.97
C ASN A 406 -7.34 -16.17 12.27
N TYR A 407 -7.32 -15.30 13.27
CA TYR A 407 -6.58 -15.53 14.52
C TYR A 407 -7.26 -16.52 15.47
N SER A 408 -8.55 -16.81 15.30
CA SER A 408 -9.27 -17.78 16.15
C SER A 408 -9.23 -19.22 15.65
N LEU A 409 -8.71 -19.48 14.44
CA LEU A 409 -8.49 -20.83 13.95
C LEU A 409 -7.33 -21.47 14.72
N THR A 410 -7.64 -22.45 15.57
CA THR A 410 -6.64 -23.22 16.33
C THR A 410 -6.32 -24.56 15.66
N THR A 411 -7.30 -25.18 15.02
CA THR A 411 -7.13 -26.40 14.25
C THR A 411 -7.87 -26.29 12.93
N PHE A 412 -7.38 -26.95 11.89
CA PHE A 412 -8.10 -27.05 10.62
C PHE A 412 -7.91 -28.42 9.99
N THR A 413 -9.00 -29.08 9.64
CA THR A 413 -8.95 -30.33 8.85
C THR A 413 -9.36 -30.03 7.43
N VAL A 414 -8.43 -30.18 6.48
CA VAL A 414 -8.74 -29.99 5.07
C VAL A 414 -9.68 -31.10 4.61
N PRO A 415 -10.89 -30.79 4.10
CA PRO A 415 -11.83 -31.81 3.64
C PRO A 415 -11.28 -32.62 2.45
N ASN A 416 -11.56 -33.94 2.41
CA ASN A 416 -10.98 -34.86 1.42
C ASN A 416 -11.23 -34.50 -0.07
N HIS A 417 -12.26 -33.71 -0.37
CA HIS A 417 -12.57 -33.25 -1.73
C HIS A 417 -11.68 -32.07 -2.18
N ILE A 418 -10.97 -31.42 -1.26
CA ILE A 418 -10.06 -30.30 -1.56
C ILE A 418 -8.73 -30.86 -2.08
N ILE A 419 -8.40 -30.53 -3.32
CA ILE A 419 -7.15 -30.97 -3.98
C ILE A 419 -6.13 -29.83 -4.12
N TYR A 420 -6.53 -28.59 -3.80
CA TYR A 420 -5.74 -27.38 -4.03
C TYR A 420 -5.85 -26.41 -2.86
N ILE A 421 -4.70 -25.98 -2.31
CA ILE A 421 -4.60 -24.91 -1.31
C ILE A 421 -3.87 -23.73 -1.95
N GLY A 422 -4.53 -22.58 -2.03
CA GLY A 422 -4.04 -21.38 -2.69
C GLY A 422 -2.90 -20.67 -1.97
N LYS A 423 -2.35 -19.65 -2.64
CA LYS A 423 -1.33 -18.77 -2.11
C LYS A 423 -1.84 -18.10 -0.83
N GLU A 424 -1.01 -18.08 0.21
CA GLU A 424 -1.31 -17.38 1.47
C GLU A 424 -2.65 -17.77 2.11
N ALA A 425 -3.20 -18.96 1.79
CA ALA A 425 -4.53 -19.38 2.19
C ALA A 425 -4.77 -19.29 3.71
N PHE A 426 -3.75 -19.57 4.53
CA PHE A 426 -3.77 -19.44 5.98
C PHE A 426 -2.71 -18.46 6.50
N LEU A 427 -2.24 -17.51 5.68
CA LEU A 427 -1.23 -16.52 6.09
C LEU A 427 -1.67 -15.82 7.37
N GLY A 428 -0.84 -15.85 8.41
CA GLY A 428 -1.10 -15.13 9.65
C GLY A 428 -2.24 -15.70 10.49
N ALA A 429 -2.62 -16.96 10.29
CA ALA A 429 -3.44 -17.71 11.26
C ALA A 429 -2.56 -18.02 12.50
N ILE A 430 -2.21 -16.98 13.26
CA ILE A 430 -1.12 -17.02 14.26
C ILE A 430 -1.34 -18.05 15.37
N ASN A 431 -2.58 -18.41 15.67
CA ASN A 431 -2.94 -19.38 16.71
C ASN A 431 -3.25 -20.78 16.13
N LEU A 432 -3.05 -21.02 14.83
CA LEU A 432 -3.23 -22.34 14.24
C LEU A 432 -2.15 -23.29 14.77
N GLU A 433 -2.54 -24.17 15.69
CA GLU A 433 -1.69 -25.16 16.34
C GLU A 433 -1.47 -26.37 15.44
N SER A 434 -2.52 -26.83 14.75
CA SER A 434 -2.44 -28.00 13.87
C SER A 434 -3.26 -27.87 12.59
N ILE A 435 -2.75 -28.47 11.52
CA ILE A 435 -3.48 -28.64 10.27
C ILE A 435 -3.39 -30.08 9.77
N SER A 436 -4.54 -30.67 9.47
CA SER A 436 -4.64 -32.03 8.91
C SER A 436 -4.77 -31.95 7.39
N LEU A 437 -3.74 -32.44 6.70
CA LEU A 437 -3.65 -32.53 5.24
C LEU A 437 -3.80 -33.99 4.80
N HIS A 438 -4.49 -34.24 3.68
CA HIS A 438 -4.68 -35.58 3.12
C HIS A 438 -3.93 -35.76 1.78
N ASN A 439 -3.70 -37.01 1.39
CA ASN A 439 -2.88 -37.38 0.23
C ASN A 439 -3.51 -37.09 -1.15
N GLN A 440 -4.72 -36.52 -1.22
CA GLN A 440 -5.32 -36.10 -2.49
C GLN A 440 -4.97 -34.65 -2.85
N ILE A 441 -4.35 -33.90 -1.93
CA ILE A 441 -3.91 -32.51 -2.17
C ILE A 441 -2.72 -32.52 -3.13
N THR A 442 -2.90 -31.98 -4.33
CA THR A 442 -1.86 -31.93 -5.37
C THR A 442 -1.10 -30.61 -5.42
N HIS A 443 -1.60 -29.57 -4.73
CA HIS A 443 -0.98 -28.24 -4.73
C HIS A 443 -1.14 -27.54 -3.39
N ILE A 444 -0.05 -26.92 -2.92
CA ILE A 444 -0.03 -25.99 -1.79
C ILE A 444 0.75 -24.75 -2.24
N GLY A 445 0.07 -23.60 -2.20
CA GLY A 445 0.58 -22.34 -2.71
C GLY A 445 1.65 -21.68 -1.83
N GLU A 446 2.36 -20.72 -2.44
CA GLU A 446 3.36 -19.88 -1.77
C GLU A 446 2.82 -19.29 -0.47
N GLY A 447 3.61 -19.38 0.61
CA GLY A 447 3.25 -18.79 1.89
C GLY A 447 1.93 -19.28 2.51
N ALA A 448 1.37 -20.43 2.08
CA ALA A 448 0.08 -20.91 2.56
C ALA A 448 0.00 -20.99 4.10
N PHE A 449 1.11 -21.26 4.80
CA PHE A 449 1.21 -21.32 6.26
C PHE A 449 2.21 -20.31 6.84
N LYS A 450 2.51 -19.23 6.10
CA LYS A 450 3.40 -18.17 6.56
C LYS A 450 2.82 -17.48 7.80
N ASN A 451 3.66 -17.16 8.77
CA ASN A 451 3.31 -16.52 10.04
C ASN A 451 2.33 -17.34 10.92
N ASN A 452 2.24 -18.66 10.73
CA ASN A 452 1.49 -19.53 11.64
C ASN A 452 2.32 -19.84 12.87
N TYR A 453 2.39 -18.88 13.79
CA TYR A 453 3.34 -18.88 14.90
C TYR A 453 3.20 -20.09 15.83
N GLN A 454 1.99 -20.60 16.04
CA GLN A 454 1.72 -21.75 16.91
C GLN A 454 1.74 -23.12 16.21
N LEU A 455 1.93 -23.18 14.89
CA LEU A 455 1.88 -24.44 14.14
C LEU A 455 3.05 -25.33 14.55
N ASP A 456 2.78 -26.46 15.20
CA ASP A 456 3.81 -27.27 15.86
C ASP A 456 4.16 -28.57 15.12
N ASN A 457 3.19 -29.13 14.39
CA ASN A 457 3.32 -30.40 13.66
C ASN A 457 2.61 -30.33 12.31
N VAL A 458 3.29 -30.77 11.24
CA VAL A 458 2.70 -30.87 9.90
C VAL A 458 3.17 -32.13 9.18
N SER A 459 2.24 -32.83 8.51
CA SER A 459 2.56 -33.90 7.57
C SER A 459 2.24 -33.44 6.15
N ILE A 460 3.26 -33.37 5.29
CA ILE A 460 3.11 -32.93 3.91
C ILE A 460 2.58 -34.10 3.06
N PRO A 461 1.54 -33.90 2.23
CA PRO A 461 0.96 -34.95 1.39
C PRO A 461 1.97 -35.59 0.42
N ASN A 462 1.83 -36.91 0.19
CA ASN A 462 2.73 -37.70 -0.67
C ASN A 462 2.76 -37.27 -2.15
N SER A 463 1.73 -36.56 -2.60
CA SER A 463 1.58 -35.97 -3.93
C SER A 463 2.41 -34.71 -4.16
N ILE A 464 2.91 -34.06 -3.09
CA ILE A 464 3.68 -32.82 -3.20
C ILE A 464 5.13 -33.12 -3.56
N THR A 465 5.58 -32.59 -4.69
CA THR A 465 6.95 -32.80 -5.21
C THR A 465 7.88 -31.62 -4.95
N SER A 466 7.38 -30.48 -4.51
CA SER A 466 8.19 -29.32 -4.11
C SER A 466 7.46 -28.50 -3.05
N LEU A 467 8.19 -28.00 -2.07
CA LEU A 467 7.66 -26.98 -1.16
C LEU A 467 7.79 -25.62 -1.83
N SER A 468 6.72 -24.83 -1.84
CA SER A 468 6.71 -23.48 -2.39
C SER A 468 7.54 -22.51 -1.53
N PRO A 469 7.96 -21.36 -2.09
CA PRO A 469 8.60 -20.32 -1.30
C PRO A 469 7.73 -19.88 -0.12
N HIS A 470 8.39 -19.51 0.98
CA HIS A 470 7.78 -18.99 2.21
C HIS A 470 6.76 -19.90 2.90
N LEU A 471 6.60 -21.17 2.49
CA LEU A 471 5.49 -22.04 2.90
C LEU A 471 5.21 -22.06 4.41
N PHE A 472 6.26 -22.24 5.22
CA PHE A 472 6.25 -22.23 6.69
C PHE A 472 7.11 -21.09 7.26
N GLN A 473 7.29 -20.00 6.51
CA GLN A 473 8.06 -18.86 7.01
C GLN A 473 7.44 -18.37 8.33
N GLN A 474 8.26 -18.22 9.37
CA GLN A 474 7.88 -17.83 10.73
C GLN A 474 6.92 -18.83 11.41
N ALA A 475 6.90 -20.10 11.05
CA ALA A 475 6.23 -21.14 11.85
C ALA A 475 7.04 -21.44 13.12
N ARG A 476 7.05 -20.48 14.06
CA ARG A 476 7.98 -20.43 15.19
C ARG A 476 7.91 -21.63 16.12
N SER A 477 6.73 -22.26 16.26
CA SER A 477 6.52 -23.44 17.09
C SER A 477 6.74 -24.77 16.34
N LEU A 478 7.05 -24.75 15.04
CA LEU A 478 7.16 -25.97 14.22
C LEU A 478 8.35 -26.81 14.70
N LYS A 479 8.05 -27.97 15.27
CA LYS A 479 9.05 -28.93 15.80
C LYS A 479 9.18 -30.17 14.94
N ASN A 480 8.05 -30.70 14.48
CA ASN A 480 8.04 -31.93 13.68
C ASN A 480 7.40 -31.67 12.33
N ILE A 481 8.10 -32.03 11.28
CA ILE A 481 7.56 -32.05 9.92
C ILE A 481 7.86 -33.39 9.25
N THR A 482 6.83 -34.00 8.66
CA THR A 482 7.00 -35.18 7.80
C THR A 482 6.99 -34.75 6.35
N LEU A 483 8.09 -34.99 5.64
CA LEU A 483 8.26 -34.70 4.22
C LEU A 483 8.00 -35.96 3.37
N PRO A 484 7.40 -35.84 2.17
CA PRO A 484 7.14 -36.99 1.33
C PRO A 484 8.45 -37.48 0.69
N SER A 485 8.60 -38.78 0.52
CA SER A 485 9.81 -39.39 -0.06
C SER A 485 10.06 -39.00 -1.53
N THR A 486 9.06 -38.42 -2.20
CA THR A 486 9.08 -37.93 -3.58
C THR A 486 9.47 -36.45 -3.70
N LEU A 487 9.74 -35.76 -2.59
CA LEU A 487 10.05 -34.32 -2.59
C LEU A 487 11.38 -34.03 -3.31
N VAL A 488 11.34 -33.18 -4.33
CA VAL A 488 12.50 -32.81 -5.16
C VAL A 488 13.13 -31.47 -4.72
N GLY A 489 12.32 -30.55 -4.18
CA GLY A 489 12.77 -29.20 -3.90
C GLY A 489 12.17 -28.57 -2.64
N ILE A 490 12.97 -27.75 -1.98
CA ILE A 490 12.54 -26.83 -0.92
C ILE A 490 12.72 -25.40 -1.46
N GLY A 491 11.63 -24.65 -1.56
CA GLY A 491 11.66 -23.27 -2.08
C GLY A 491 12.31 -22.26 -1.14
N ASP A 492 12.53 -21.06 -1.66
CA ASP A 492 13.14 -19.95 -0.93
C ASP A 492 12.40 -19.64 0.37
N ARG A 493 13.13 -19.52 1.47
CA ARG A 493 12.59 -19.22 2.81
C ARG A 493 11.45 -20.12 3.27
N ALA A 494 11.34 -21.34 2.73
CA ALA A 494 10.24 -22.25 3.06
C ALA A 494 10.12 -22.54 4.56
N PHE A 495 11.24 -22.63 5.29
CA PHE A 495 11.30 -22.82 6.74
C PHE A 495 11.96 -21.64 7.46
N SER A 496 12.08 -20.47 6.82
CA SER A 496 12.78 -19.33 7.43
C SER A 496 12.09 -18.89 8.73
N GLY A 497 12.81 -18.87 9.85
CA GLY A 497 12.31 -18.50 11.16
C GLY A 497 11.43 -19.57 11.81
N ALA A 498 11.54 -20.83 11.40
CA ALA A 498 11.01 -21.98 12.13
C ALA A 498 11.89 -22.24 13.36
N SER A 499 11.88 -21.29 14.30
CA SER A 499 12.85 -21.18 15.39
C SER A 499 12.85 -22.35 16.37
N SER A 500 11.79 -23.16 16.44
CA SER A 500 11.72 -24.37 17.28
C SER A 500 12.09 -25.66 16.54
N LEU A 501 12.45 -25.60 15.26
CA LEU A 501 12.78 -26.78 14.47
C LEU A 501 14.16 -27.29 14.92
N GLU A 502 14.18 -28.35 15.72
CA GLU A 502 15.42 -28.93 16.27
C GLU A 502 16.13 -29.85 15.27
N GLN A 503 15.35 -30.58 14.47
CA GLN A 503 15.82 -31.58 13.51
C GLN A 503 14.86 -31.66 12.33
N ILE A 504 15.37 -32.03 11.15
CA ILE A 504 14.56 -32.32 9.98
C ILE A 504 15.19 -33.44 9.16
N THR A 505 14.41 -34.49 8.86
CA THR A 505 14.84 -35.55 7.95
C THR A 505 14.54 -35.17 6.52
N LEU A 506 15.58 -34.93 5.72
CA LEU A 506 15.46 -34.62 4.29
C LEU A 506 15.43 -35.90 3.43
N PRO A 507 14.42 -36.08 2.55
CA PRO A 507 14.42 -37.16 1.57
C PRO A 507 15.61 -37.12 0.60
N ASN A 508 16.15 -38.30 0.24
CA ASN A 508 17.24 -38.45 -0.73
C ASN A 508 16.89 -38.01 -2.17
N SER A 509 15.61 -37.77 -2.46
CA SER A 509 15.10 -37.27 -3.75
C SER A 509 15.28 -35.76 -3.92
N ILE A 510 15.57 -35.02 -2.85
CA ILE A 510 15.79 -33.57 -2.93
C ILE A 510 17.07 -33.28 -3.73
N THR A 511 16.94 -32.44 -4.76
CA THR A 511 18.05 -31.94 -5.58
C THR A 511 18.28 -30.44 -5.42
N HIS A 512 17.35 -29.72 -4.77
CA HIS A 512 17.34 -28.26 -4.67
C HIS A 512 16.86 -27.76 -3.31
N ILE A 513 17.68 -26.93 -2.65
CA ILE A 513 17.32 -26.15 -1.46
C ILE A 513 17.50 -24.67 -1.78
N GLY A 514 16.41 -23.91 -1.71
CA GLY A 514 16.34 -22.50 -2.07
C GLY A 514 17.08 -21.56 -1.11
N SER A 515 17.13 -20.29 -1.48
CA SER A 515 17.80 -19.24 -0.72
C SER A 515 17.06 -18.96 0.59
N GLY A 516 17.80 -18.87 1.70
CA GLY A 516 17.22 -18.68 3.03
C GLY A 516 16.29 -19.80 3.50
N ALA A 517 16.29 -20.98 2.85
CA ALA A 517 15.31 -22.03 3.11
C ALA A 517 15.18 -22.38 4.60
N PHE A 518 16.28 -22.39 5.34
CA PHE A 518 16.36 -22.63 6.78
C PHE A 518 16.98 -21.44 7.53
N GLU A 519 16.85 -20.21 7.01
CA GLU A 519 17.33 -18.97 7.64
C GLU A 519 16.67 -18.76 9.01
N TYR A 520 17.44 -18.42 10.05
CA TYR A 520 17.00 -18.19 11.43
C TYR A 520 16.29 -19.38 12.10
N ASN A 521 16.69 -20.60 11.78
CA ASN A 521 16.28 -21.80 12.51
C ASN A 521 17.20 -22.01 13.71
N THR A 522 17.01 -21.15 14.71
CA THR A 522 17.90 -20.99 15.87
C THR A 522 18.02 -22.22 16.78
N SER A 523 17.12 -23.20 16.67
CA SER A 523 17.18 -24.47 17.41
C SER A 523 17.69 -25.65 16.59
N LEU A 524 17.93 -25.49 15.28
CA LEU A 524 18.37 -26.58 14.41
C LEU A 524 19.82 -26.95 14.75
N THR A 525 20.04 -28.12 15.33
CA THR A 525 21.38 -28.53 15.80
C THR A 525 22.17 -29.31 14.74
N SER A 526 21.50 -30.06 13.87
CA SER A 526 22.10 -30.77 12.75
C SER A 526 21.14 -30.88 11.58
N ILE A 527 21.69 -31.02 10.38
CA ILE A 527 20.91 -31.29 9.17
C ILE A 527 21.70 -32.19 8.22
N ASP A 528 21.10 -33.34 7.88
CA ASP A 528 21.68 -34.26 6.91
C ASP A 528 21.28 -33.82 5.50
N LEU A 529 22.24 -33.27 4.75
CA LEU A 529 22.02 -32.90 3.36
C LEU A 529 22.03 -34.13 2.44
N PRO A 530 21.03 -34.29 1.55
CA PRO A 530 20.91 -35.46 0.71
C PRO A 530 22.04 -35.53 -0.34
N SER A 531 22.47 -36.75 -0.68
CA SER A 531 23.60 -36.96 -1.60
C SER A 531 23.33 -36.52 -3.05
N ASN A 532 22.05 -36.39 -3.43
CA ASN A 532 21.66 -35.89 -4.76
C ASN A 532 21.44 -34.37 -4.80
N LEU A 533 21.78 -33.64 -3.73
CA LEU A 533 21.62 -32.19 -3.67
C LEU A 533 22.59 -31.50 -4.64
N THR A 534 22.04 -30.84 -5.66
CA THR A 534 22.82 -30.12 -6.69
C THR A 534 22.92 -28.63 -6.43
N PHE A 535 21.94 -28.06 -5.71
CA PHE A 535 21.85 -26.63 -5.44
C PHE A 535 21.50 -26.36 -3.98
N LEU A 536 22.29 -25.50 -3.37
CA LEU A 536 22.13 -25.01 -2.01
C LEU A 536 22.19 -23.47 -2.07
N GLY A 537 21.06 -22.82 -1.84
CA GLY A 537 20.88 -21.39 -2.06
C GLY A 537 21.67 -20.49 -1.10
N SER A 538 21.75 -19.20 -1.45
CA SER A 538 22.37 -18.18 -0.59
C SER A 538 21.65 -18.07 0.75
N GLY A 539 22.40 -17.93 1.84
CA GLY A 539 21.84 -17.79 3.17
C GLY A 539 21.01 -18.98 3.65
N ALA A 540 21.12 -20.17 3.03
CA ALA A 540 20.22 -21.29 3.34
C ALA A 540 20.19 -21.65 4.83
N PHE A 541 21.28 -21.40 5.58
CA PHE A 541 21.39 -21.59 7.02
C PHE A 541 21.79 -20.30 7.76
N TYR A 542 21.54 -19.13 7.17
CA TYR A 542 21.86 -17.83 7.78
C TYR A 542 21.27 -17.76 9.19
N GLY A 543 22.07 -17.44 10.20
CA GLY A 543 21.64 -17.25 11.58
C GLY A 543 21.20 -18.52 12.30
N ASN A 544 21.63 -19.70 11.85
CA ASN A 544 21.37 -20.96 12.55
C ASN A 544 22.35 -21.14 13.71
N THR A 545 22.11 -20.40 14.78
CA THR A 545 23.01 -20.26 15.93
C THR A 545 23.30 -21.56 16.68
N ALA A 546 22.45 -22.58 16.56
CA ALA A 546 22.63 -23.88 17.21
C ALA A 546 23.24 -24.98 16.33
N LEU A 547 23.43 -24.72 15.03
CA LEU A 547 23.95 -25.72 14.09
C LEU A 547 25.42 -26.03 14.41
N THR A 548 25.74 -27.30 14.72
CA THR A 548 27.08 -27.68 15.19
C THR A 548 28.01 -28.21 14.12
N GLU A 549 27.44 -28.82 13.07
CA GLU A 549 28.17 -29.41 11.95
C GLU A 549 27.41 -29.23 10.64
N LEU A 550 28.17 -29.13 9.54
CA LEU A 550 27.60 -29.09 8.20
C LEU A 550 28.45 -29.90 7.21
N ASN A 551 27.84 -30.92 6.62
CA ASN A 551 28.47 -31.78 5.62
C ASN A 551 27.90 -31.44 4.23
N ILE A 552 28.69 -30.79 3.38
CA ILE A 552 28.28 -30.41 2.03
C ILE A 552 28.39 -31.64 1.10
N PRO A 553 27.29 -32.09 0.46
CA PRO A 553 27.29 -33.32 -0.31
C PRO A 553 27.97 -33.16 -1.67
N ASN A 554 28.25 -34.30 -2.31
CA ASN A 554 29.15 -34.37 -3.45
C ASN A 554 28.66 -33.69 -4.74
N GLN A 555 27.35 -33.46 -4.91
CA GLN A 555 26.82 -32.83 -6.11
C GLN A 555 26.74 -31.30 -6.05
N VAL A 556 27.01 -30.69 -4.88
CA VAL A 556 27.05 -29.24 -4.73
C VAL A 556 28.38 -28.71 -5.29
N LYS A 557 28.32 -27.82 -6.28
CA LYS A 557 29.50 -27.27 -6.98
C LYS A 557 29.98 -25.91 -6.50
N LYS A 558 29.09 -25.14 -5.87
CA LYS A 558 29.35 -23.79 -5.39
C LYS A 558 28.76 -23.63 -4.01
N ILE A 559 29.55 -23.08 -3.10
CA ILE A 559 29.05 -22.54 -1.84
C ILE A 559 28.58 -21.11 -2.13
N GLN A 560 27.27 -20.87 -1.98
CA GLN A 560 26.68 -19.55 -2.23
C GLN A 560 27.03 -18.56 -1.11
N SER A 561 26.85 -17.28 -1.39
CA SER A 561 27.05 -16.23 -0.40
C SER A 561 26.16 -16.43 0.83
N ASP A 562 26.68 -16.04 1.99
CA ASP A 562 25.99 -16.04 3.28
C ASP A 562 25.52 -17.43 3.78
N LEU A 563 25.92 -18.54 3.14
CA LEU A 563 25.38 -19.89 3.38
C LEU A 563 25.15 -20.20 4.87
N CYS A 564 26.17 -19.96 5.69
CA CYS A 564 26.21 -20.09 7.14
C CYS A 564 26.74 -18.81 7.79
N TYR A 565 26.18 -17.66 7.42
CA TYR A 565 26.45 -16.41 8.13
C TYR A 565 25.90 -16.52 9.57
N GLY A 566 26.75 -16.36 10.58
CA GLY A 566 26.35 -16.31 11.99
C GLY A 566 25.83 -17.63 12.55
N CYS A 567 26.32 -18.78 12.06
CA CYS A 567 26.10 -20.07 12.72
C CYS A 567 27.08 -20.19 13.90
N GLU A 568 26.79 -19.47 14.99
CA GLU A 568 27.73 -19.28 16.11
C GLU A 568 28.25 -20.58 16.74
N SER A 569 27.44 -21.65 16.77
CA SER A 569 27.84 -22.97 17.32
C SER A 569 28.54 -23.92 16.32
N LEU A 570 28.74 -23.49 15.07
CA LEU A 570 29.27 -24.35 14.01
C LEU A 570 30.74 -24.67 14.28
N THR A 571 31.05 -25.93 14.57
CA THR A 571 32.40 -26.38 14.91
C THR A 571 33.16 -26.97 13.72
N THR A 572 32.43 -27.60 12.79
CA THR A 572 32.99 -28.38 11.70
C THR A 572 32.20 -28.17 10.42
N VAL A 573 32.92 -27.92 9.33
CA VAL A 573 32.38 -27.94 7.96
C VAL A 573 33.21 -28.92 7.14
N THR A 574 32.56 -29.84 6.43
CA THR A 574 33.22 -30.76 5.51
C THR A 574 32.65 -30.66 4.10
N PHE A 575 33.50 -30.91 3.10
CA PHE A 575 33.13 -30.92 1.69
C PHE A 575 33.31 -32.34 1.14
N ALA A 576 32.22 -33.01 0.75
CA ALA A 576 32.26 -34.38 0.25
C ALA A 576 32.76 -34.48 -1.21
N ASN A 577 32.90 -33.36 -1.91
CA ASN A 577 33.48 -33.29 -3.24
C ASN A 577 34.22 -31.97 -3.43
N ASP A 578 34.85 -31.89 -4.59
CA ASP A 578 35.45 -30.73 -5.19
C ASP A 578 34.43 -29.63 -5.51
N ILE A 579 34.20 -28.75 -4.53
CA ILE A 579 33.57 -27.45 -4.73
C ILE A 579 34.51 -26.54 -5.54
N THR A 580 33.95 -25.66 -6.36
CA THR A 580 34.73 -24.81 -7.29
C THR A 580 34.85 -23.35 -6.82
N GLU A 581 33.94 -22.91 -5.95
CA GLU A 581 33.88 -21.53 -5.50
C GLU A 581 33.29 -21.47 -4.08
N ILE A 582 33.87 -20.60 -3.25
CA ILE A 582 33.31 -20.18 -1.96
C ILE A 582 32.85 -18.74 -2.11
N GLY A 583 31.54 -18.51 -1.97
CA GLY A 583 30.94 -17.18 -2.09
C GLY A 583 31.23 -16.25 -0.91
N ASP A 584 30.91 -14.98 -1.10
CA ASP A 584 31.15 -13.93 -0.10
C ASP A 584 30.35 -14.21 1.19
N HIS A 585 30.95 -13.93 2.35
CA HIS A 585 30.34 -14.13 3.68
C HIS A 585 29.85 -15.57 3.96
N ALA A 586 30.23 -16.57 3.16
CA ALA A 586 29.68 -17.94 3.23
C ALA A 586 29.73 -18.56 4.63
N PHE A 587 30.77 -18.26 5.40
CA PHE A 587 31.00 -18.73 6.77
C PHE A 587 31.38 -17.56 7.71
N TYR A 588 30.76 -16.40 7.53
CA TYR A 588 30.99 -15.20 8.35
C TYR A 588 30.55 -15.40 9.80
N ASN A 589 31.38 -15.01 10.77
CA ASN A 589 31.10 -14.99 12.22
C ASN A 589 30.61 -16.34 12.78
N ASN A 590 31.22 -17.43 12.34
CA ASN A 590 31.09 -18.76 12.93
C ASN A 590 32.09 -18.93 14.07
N GLN A 591 31.69 -18.43 15.24
CA GLN A 591 32.57 -18.22 16.38
C GLN A 591 33.20 -19.50 16.93
N MET A 592 32.61 -20.67 16.71
CA MET A 592 33.14 -21.96 17.20
C MET A 592 33.85 -22.80 16.12
N LEU A 593 33.98 -22.30 14.89
CA LEU A 593 34.61 -23.06 13.80
C LEU A 593 36.10 -23.19 14.06
N LYS A 594 36.61 -24.42 14.22
CA LYS A 594 37.99 -24.65 14.65
C LYS A 594 38.99 -24.86 13.52
N ASN A 595 38.59 -25.61 12.50
CA ASN A 595 39.50 -26.02 11.44
C ASN A 595 38.74 -26.02 10.12
N ILE A 596 39.41 -25.62 9.03
CA ILE A 596 38.86 -25.71 7.69
C ILE A 596 39.90 -26.21 6.69
N VAL A 597 39.48 -27.15 5.85
CA VAL A 597 40.26 -27.65 4.72
C VAL A 597 39.58 -27.21 3.44
N ILE A 598 40.20 -26.31 2.70
CA ILE A 598 39.71 -25.80 1.43
C ILE A 598 40.32 -26.67 0.31
N PRO A 599 39.49 -27.38 -0.48
CA PRO A 599 39.99 -28.28 -1.51
C PRO A 599 40.59 -27.50 -2.68
N GLY A 600 41.53 -28.12 -3.38
CA GLY A 600 42.31 -27.49 -4.45
C GLY A 600 41.50 -27.15 -5.70
N THR A 601 40.28 -27.66 -5.76
CA THR A 601 39.31 -27.39 -6.82
C THR A 601 38.60 -26.06 -6.66
N VAL A 602 38.67 -25.42 -5.48
CA VAL A 602 38.23 -24.05 -5.28
C VAL A 602 39.19 -23.11 -5.99
N THR A 603 38.71 -22.25 -6.89
CA THR A 603 39.60 -21.29 -7.57
C THR A 603 39.76 -19.99 -6.78
N SER A 604 38.72 -19.58 -6.06
CA SER A 604 38.67 -18.31 -5.33
C SER A 604 37.87 -18.45 -4.04
N ILE A 605 38.38 -17.84 -2.96
CA ILE A 605 37.72 -17.71 -1.66
C ILE A 605 37.12 -16.30 -1.56
N GLY A 606 35.80 -16.22 -1.41
CA GLY A 606 35.00 -14.98 -1.45
C GLY A 606 35.36 -13.93 -0.39
N GLU A 607 34.89 -12.69 -0.61
CA GLU A 607 35.08 -11.59 0.32
C GLU A 607 34.43 -11.92 1.66
N TYR A 608 35.13 -11.65 2.77
CA TYR A 608 34.64 -11.92 4.13
C TYR A 608 34.22 -13.38 4.40
N ALA A 609 34.62 -14.35 3.56
CA ALA A 609 34.09 -15.72 3.59
C ALA A 609 34.20 -16.42 4.95
N PHE A 610 35.26 -16.15 5.72
CA PHE A 610 35.54 -16.68 7.06
C PHE A 610 35.81 -15.56 8.08
N TYR A 611 35.32 -14.35 7.81
CA TYR A 611 35.53 -13.18 8.68
C TYR A 611 34.98 -13.44 10.09
N GLY A 612 35.74 -13.07 11.12
CA GLY A 612 35.30 -13.10 12.51
C GLY A 612 35.14 -14.51 13.10
N ASN A 613 35.74 -15.53 12.48
CA ASN A 613 35.78 -16.88 13.03
C ASN A 613 36.84 -16.95 14.15
N SER A 614 36.47 -16.48 15.34
CA SER A 614 37.40 -16.21 16.45
C SER A 614 38.12 -17.43 16.99
N GLU A 615 37.51 -18.63 16.92
CA GLU A 615 38.10 -19.90 17.36
C GLU A 615 38.74 -20.72 16.23
N LEU A 616 38.87 -20.14 15.02
CA LEU A 616 39.52 -20.82 13.89
C LEU A 616 41.01 -20.93 14.18
N GLU A 617 41.50 -22.15 14.44
CA GLU A 617 42.89 -22.46 14.81
C GLU A 617 43.74 -22.75 13.58
N THR A 618 43.22 -23.55 12.63
CA THR A 618 43.97 -23.98 11.44
C THR A 618 43.17 -23.82 10.14
N VAL A 619 43.87 -23.37 9.09
CA VAL A 619 43.35 -23.27 7.73
C VAL A 619 44.31 -23.99 6.78
N THR A 620 43.84 -25.04 6.11
CA THR A 620 44.58 -25.69 5.03
C THR A 620 43.99 -25.31 3.68
N ILE A 621 44.76 -24.61 2.85
CA ILE A 621 44.38 -24.22 1.49
C ILE A 621 45.16 -25.10 0.52
N SER A 622 44.45 -25.95 -0.21
CA SER A 622 45.08 -26.98 -1.05
C SER A 622 45.53 -26.46 -2.42
N GLU A 623 46.45 -27.18 -3.07
CA GLU A 623 46.96 -26.86 -4.42
C GLU A 623 45.85 -26.75 -5.47
N GLY A 624 45.80 -25.62 -6.16
CA GLY A 624 44.83 -25.25 -7.19
C GLY A 624 44.03 -23.99 -6.86
N VAL A 625 44.00 -23.57 -5.59
CA VAL A 625 43.44 -22.27 -5.17
C VAL A 625 44.32 -21.13 -5.70
N LEU A 626 43.69 -20.14 -6.35
CA LEU A 626 44.38 -19.03 -7.03
C LEU A 626 44.25 -17.70 -6.30
N GLU A 627 43.13 -17.48 -5.59
CA GLU A 627 42.78 -16.17 -5.03
C GLU A 627 42.13 -16.29 -3.64
N ILE A 628 42.61 -15.44 -2.72
CA ILE A 628 41.97 -15.15 -1.43
C ILE A 628 41.50 -13.69 -1.47
N LYS A 629 40.19 -13.46 -1.46
CA LYS A 629 39.62 -12.11 -1.58
C LYS A 629 39.68 -11.31 -0.28
N ALA A 630 39.30 -10.04 -0.39
CA ALA A 630 39.39 -9.07 0.68
C ALA A 630 38.71 -9.56 1.97
N TYR A 631 39.42 -9.41 3.08
CA TYR A 631 38.96 -9.73 4.43
C TYR A 631 38.52 -11.19 4.66
N ALA A 632 38.89 -12.13 3.78
CA ALA A 632 38.41 -13.51 3.83
C ALA A 632 38.59 -14.19 5.21
N PHE A 633 39.71 -13.99 5.91
CA PHE A 633 39.98 -14.54 7.24
C PHE A 633 40.18 -13.44 8.30
N TYR A 634 39.71 -12.21 8.03
CA TYR A 634 39.92 -11.10 8.95
C TYR A 634 39.25 -11.37 10.29
N GLY A 635 39.95 -11.14 11.39
CA GLY A 635 39.43 -11.30 12.75
C GLY A 635 39.37 -12.76 13.23
N SER A 636 39.98 -13.71 12.51
CA SER A 636 40.21 -15.06 13.00
C SER A 636 41.33 -15.06 14.05
N SER A 637 41.01 -14.60 15.26
CA SER A 637 41.99 -14.27 16.30
C SER A 637 42.81 -15.46 16.81
N SER A 638 42.27 -16.67 16.76
CA SER A 638 42.96 -17.90 17.20
C SER A 638 43.75 -18.61 16.09
N LEU A 639 43.74 -18.05 14.87
CA LEU A 639 44.37 -18.65 13.70
C LEU A 639 45.88 -18.63 13.86
N ASN A 640 46.47 -19.81 14.07
CA ASN A 640 47.89 -19.98 14.33
C ASN A 640 48.62 -20.72 13.21
N GLU A 641 47.90 -21.50 12.39
CA GLU A 641 48.48 -22.23 11.26
C GLU A 641 47.69 -21.97 9.97
N VAL A 642 48.39 -21.46 8.95
CA VAL A 642 47.84 -21.27 7.60
C VAL A 642 48.77 -21.92 6.57
N ASN A 643 48.29 -22.99 5.95
CA ASN A 643 49.00 -23.68 4.87
C ASN A 643 48.57 -23.12 3.51
N LEU A 644 49.40 -22.24 2.93
CA LEU A 644 49.18 -21.64 1.61
C LEU A 644 49.78 -22.50 0.48
N PRO A 645 49.07 -22.70 -0.64
CA PRO A 645 49.55 -23.52 -1.75
C PRO A 645 50.45 -22.72 -2.70
N ALA A 646 51.32 -23.43 -3.43
CA ALA A 646 52.17 -22.86 -4.45
C ALA A 646 51.38 -22.30 -5.64
N SER A 647 50.16 -22.79 -5.89
CA SER A 647 49.27 -22.26 -6.93
C SER A 647 48.74 -20.84 -6.67
N LEU A 648 48.80 -20.35 -5.43
CA LEU A 648 48.18 -19.10 -5.02
C LEU A 648 48.84 -17.88 -5.70
N GLN A 649 48.03 -17.02 -6.33
CA GLN A 649 48.48 -15.85 -7.10
C GLN A 649 48.11 -14.54 -6.43
N THR A 650 46.98 -14.49 -5.73
CA THR A 650 46.41 -13.24 -5.21
C THR A 650 45.95 -13.39 -3.77
N ILE A 651 46.37 -12.45 -2.92
CA ILE A 651 45.81 -12.22 -1.58
C ILE A 651 45.40 -10.76 -1.50
N ASP A 652 44.10 -10.51 -1.35
CA ASP A 652 43.53 -9.16 -1.37
C ASP A 652 43.52 -8.48 0.00
N ASP A 653 43.02 -7.24 0.00
CA ASP A 653 43.04 -6.31 1.12
C ASP A 653 42.57 -6.94 2.44
N GLY A 654 43.40 -6.86 3.47
CA GLY A 654 43.04 -7.30 4.83
C GLY A 654 42.74 -8.79 4.98
N ALA A 655 43.08 -9.65 4.01
CA ALA A 655 42.68 -11.06 4.01
C ALA A 655 42.97 -11.81 5.31
N PHE A 656 44.08 -11.50 6.00
CA PHE A 656 44.49 -12.10 7.28
C PHE A 656 44.60 -11.07 8.41
N GLY A 657 43.94 -9.91 8.27
CA GLY A 657 44.02 -8.86 9.29
C GLY A 657 43.38 -9.31 10.61
N GLY A 658 43.99 -9.02 11.75
CA GLY A 658 43.48 -9.40 13.06
C GLY A 658 43.64 -10.88 13.42
N CYS A 659 44.47 -11.64 12.68
CA CYS A 659 44.89 -12.99 13.06
C CYS A 659 45.95 -12.93 14.17
N LEU A 660 45.51 -12.64 15.40
CA LEU A 660 46.39 -12.31 16.53
C LEU A 660 47.31 -13.45 16.98
N ALA A 661 46.93 -14.70 16.72
CA ALA A 661 47.69 -15.89 17.09
C ALA A 661 48.62 -16.41 15.97
N LEU A 662 48.69 -15.72 14.82
CA LEU A 662 49.49 -16.15 13.69
C LEU A 662 50.97 -15.78 13.93
N ASP A 663 51.78 -16.78 14.23
CA ASP A 663 53.21 -16.58 14.56
C ASP A 663 54.12 -16.71 13.33
N GLU A 664 53.76 -17.55 12.36
CA GLU A 664 54.52 -17.72 11.12
C GLU A 664 53.62 -17.88 9.89
N ILE A 665 54.07 -17.35 8.75
CA ILE A 665 53.45 -17.61 7.44
C ILE A 665 54.49 -17.73 6.34
N TYR A 666 54.26 -18.68 5.42
CA TYR A 666 55.15 -18.96 4.29
C TYR A 666 54.51 -18.48 2.99
N LEU A 667 55.00 -17.37 2.46
CA LEU A 667 54.56 -16.79 1.18
C LEU A 667 55.32 -17.45 0.02
N GLN A 668 54.57 -18.11 -0.85
CA GLN A 668 55.10 -18.86 -2.00
C GLN A 668 55.58 -17.93 -3.12
N ASN A 669 56.46 -18.44 -3.99
CA ASN A 669 57.11 -17.66 -5.05
C ASN A 669 56.17 -17.21 -6.19
N ASN A 670 54.98 -17.81 -6.31
CA ASN A 670 54.03 -17.53 -7.39
C ASN A 670 53.02 -16.42 -7.07
N LEU A 671 53.07 -15.83 -5.86
CA LEU A 671 52.20 -14.72 -5.46
C LEU A 671 52.48 -13.46 -6.30
N VAL A 672 51.52 -13.10 -7.15
CA VAL A 672 51.60 -11.96 -8.06
C VAL A 672 51.10 -10.69 -7.40
N THR A 673 49.99 -10.74 -6.66
CA THR A 673 49.37 -9.56 -6.05
C THR A 673 49.15 -9.73 -4.55
N MET A 674 49.47 -8.67 -3.81
CA MET A 674 49.19 -8.54 -2.38
C MET A 674 48.51 -7.20 -2.13
N GLY A 675 47.30 -7.25 -1.60
CA GLY A 675 46.46 -6.12 -1.28
C GLY A 675 46.98 -5.29 -0.10
N HIS A 676 46.23 -4.25 0.26
CA HIS A 676 46.52 -3.37 1.37
C HIS A 676 46.23 -4.07 2.71
N TYR A 677 47.06 -3.86 3.73
CA TYR A 677 46.77 -4.26 5.11
C TYR A 677 46.55 -5.76 5.34
N VAL A 678 47.12 -6.64 4.47
CA VAL A 678 46.88 -8.10 4.50
C VAL A 678 47.09 -8.69 5.89
N PHE A 679 48.14 -8.27 6.60
CA PHE A 679 48.49 -8.76 7.95
C PHE A 679 48.30 -7.69 9.04
N TYR A 680 47.39 -6.74 8.86
CA TYR A 680 47.14 -5.68 9.84
C TYR A 680 46.74 -6.27 11.21
N GLY A 681 47.40 -5.86 12.30
CA GLY A 681 47.14 -6.37 13.64
C GLY A 681 47.71 -7.75 13.95
N CYS A 682 48.52 -8.35 13.08
CA CYS A 682 49.20 -9.64 13.33
C CYS A 682 50.52 -9.43 14.09
N SER A 683 50.46 -8.99 15.35
CA SER A 683 51.59 -8.38 16.07
C SER A 683 52.82 -9.28 16.33
N ASN A 684 52.69 -10.61 16.26
CA ASN A 684 53.79 -11.57 16.50
C ASN A 684 54.24 -12.30 15.23
N LEU A 685 53.73 -11.92 14.07
CA LEU A 685 53.92 -12.65 12.83
C LEU A 685 55.34 -12.49 12.26
N THR A 686 56.01 -13.61 12.03
CA THR A 686 57.19 -13.70 11.16
C THR A 686 56.79 -14.16 9.76
N ILE A 687 57.14 -13.38 8.74
CA ILE A 687 56.78 -13.63 7.34
C ILE A 687 57.98 -14.21 6.60
N TYR A 688 57.87 -15.46 6.15
CA TYR A 688 58.88 -16.15 5.36
C TYR A 688 58.57 -16.04 3.86
N LEU A 689 59.43 -15.35 3.12
CA LEU A 689 59.28 -15.20 1.66
C LEU A 689 60.13 -16.24 0.95
N GLN A 690 59.49 -17.07 0.14
CA GLN A 690 60.17 -18.01 -0.75
C GLN A 690 60.59 -17.35 -2.08
N MET A 691 60.99 -16.08 -2.04
CA MET A 691 61.33 -15.27 -3.20
C MET A 691 62.51 -14.35 -2.88
N ALA A 692 63.30 -13.99 -3.90
CA ALA A 692 64.52 -13.20 -3.74
C ALA A 692 64.28 -11.77 -3.26
N SER A 693 63.10 -11.21 -3.56
CA SER A 693 62.69 -9.85 -3.18
C SER A 693 61.17 -9.73 -3.20
N VAL A 694 60.63 -8.73 -2.50
CA VAL A 694 59.21 -8.35 -2.57
C VAL A 694 58.86 -7.88 -4.00
N PRO A 695 57.84 -8.44 -4.66
CA PRO A 695 57.43 -8.02 -6.01
C PRO A 695 56.91 -6.58 -6.05
N GLU A 696 57.23 -5.84 -7.13
CA GLU A 696 56.76 -4.45 -7.34
C GLU A 696 55.24 -4.34 -7.49
N THR A 697 54.57 -5.45 -7.82
CA THR A 697 53.11 -5.54 -7.97
C THR A 697 52.37 -5.56 -6.63
N TRP A 698 53.07 -5.75 -5.51
CA TRP A 698 52.47 -5.73 -4.18
C TRP A 698 52.23 -4.29 -3.73
N THR A 699 51.09 -4.04 -3.10
CA THR A 699 50.79 -2.69 -2.59
C THR A 699 51.77 -2.31 -1.48
N SER A 700 52.22 -1.07 -1.39
CA SER A 700 53.24 -0.67 -0.40
C SER A 700 52.83 -0.83 1.06
N SER A 701 51.53 -1.00 1.34
CA SER A 701 50.98 -1.16 2.70
C SER A 701 50.51 -2.59 2.98
N TRP A 702 50.96 -3.59 2.21
CA TRP A 702 50.62 -5.00 2.43
C TRP A 702 51.07 -5.50 3.83
N ASN A 703 52.22 -5.01 4.29
CA ASN A 703 52.78 -5.21 5.64
C ASN A 703 52.81 -3.85 6.38
N PRO A 704 51.69 -3.41 6.96
CA PRO A 704 51.54 -2.05 7.49
C PRO A 704 52.26 -1.80 8.83
N GLU A 705 52.70 -2.84 9.53
CA GLU A 705 53.33 -2.77 10.86
C GLU A 705 54.82 -3.11 10.83
N ASP A 706 55.42 -3.15 9.64
CA ASP A 706 56.82 -3.53 9.43
C ASP A 706 57.18 -4.88 10.10
N LEU A 707 56.26 -5.86 10.01
CA LEU A 707 56.42 -7.20 10.59
C LEU A 707 57.70 -7.88 10.08
N ASP A 708 58.28 -8.74 10.93
CA ASP A 708 59.56 -9.40 10.67
C ASP A 708 59.53 -10.19 9.36
N LEU A 709 60.48 -9.88 8.46
CA LEU A 709 60.56 -10.43 7.12
C LEU A 709 61.83 -11.29 6.97
N VAL A 710 61.65 -12.58 6.71
CA VAL A 710 62.75 -13.52 6.44
C VAL A 710 62.75 -13.91 4.97
N LEU A 711 63.76 -13.43 4.24
CA LEU A 711 63.97 -13.82 2.84
C LEU A 711 64.74 -15.13 2.78
N SER A 712 64.17 -16.18 2.22
CA SER A 712 64.93 -17.41 1.97
C SER A 712 65.96 -17.16 0.87
N HIS A 713 67.24 -17.23 1.25
CA HIS A 713 68.34 -17.27 0.28
C HIS A 713 68.58 -18.73 -0.09
N ASN A 714 67.74 -19.31 -0.94
CA ASN A 714 68.14 -20.49 -1.69
C ASN A 714 67.55 -20.44 -3.12
N PRO A 715 68.40 -20.45 -4.15
CA PRO A 715 68.01 -20.30 -5.56
C PRO A 715 67.23 -21.50 -6.11
#